data_AF-A0A3R7LFV2-F1
#
_entry.id   AF-A0A3R7LFV2-F1
#
_cell.length_a   1.000
_cell.length_b   1.000
_cell.length_c   1.000
_cell.angle_alpha   90.00
_cell.angle_beta   90.00
_cell.angle_gamma   90.00
#
_symmetry.space_group_name_H-M   'P 1'
#
loop_
_entity.id
_entity.type
_entity.pdbx_description
1 polymer ?
#
loop_
_entity_poly.entity_id
_entity_poly.type
_entity_poly.pdbx_seq_one_letter_code
_entity_poly.pdbx_strand_id
1 'polypeptide(L)'
;MRTAALRAAPLLCRSHRLLAGRQVGGEGNALAPAPPPPDAVEWSSPFLSSLLEPPATVPLPDAARTYATMDVVEPPARYDPQSPNVDPAPREAEAEAETDGPVARAHRAGRLWTAFAAASGNEPPAWFYGLCEDLYYRRHCEDEMDATALASDVASQHHAATPGAWGGEPTATRASSSNSNHNDKGEDGGEEEGVDPYLWLPFDLLNEADYGVGPYVFPSTATYTHEQRTLLCLGNARKEYVHFCSTYAFPERVQIPTSVGTRPAKLYVDPLQATPVVYIQLSDDFPPAMWLPVKGTAAAVRRVLAEFASISTLHRDWHHEGFEERFRTAQRMLELQRLPSTEGDILRYMSYDARNEQFAFAPIREFPNQQEFFLGEHDDPERLMEHLDLCPFLFAIPHLRTVVDPHAEHMTPTIEGPGVATSLYRCVFSKALLFVQVQLSAEVKLPPQDPEAFQFMWKDSQVVPKMHIPVFVRVVWPDNERMCGGGQLVRRFNRLFQTEFAADIPVDAVMALVYVMQWAKQLPNFLGVRGMRRRLSELEAAAQVPEPAKLYPATREIPNPEYTVAERLGMHVQYLAQLGDPDIAATIERLLPEASAAVRMGCAKAALIAGERELFRHIVSSEPPGRMQLYMTKLVRKRKSRDLLDAEPRLLEEQYEFAAPLWTKRGTRIDKNTLEGAVDMQGRIGG
;
A
#
# COMPACT_ATOMS: atom_id res chain seq x y z
N MET A 1 25.48 37.37 56.96
CA MET A 1 24.53 38.10 57.83
C MET A 1 23.33 38.51 56.98
N ARG A 2 22.12 38.10 57.40
CA ARG A 2 20.79 38.72 57.18
C ARG A 2 20.23 38.90 55.74
N THR A 3 19.22 38.09 55.38
CA THR A 3 17.78 38.40 55.08
C THR A 3 17.50 38.95 53.67
N ALA A 4 16.73 38.28 52.78
CA ALA A 4 15.24 38.11 52.73
C ALA A 4 14.51 39.45 52.49
N ALA A 5 13.38 39.63 51.79
CA ALA A 5 12.49 38.87 50.89
C ALA A 5 11.34 39.85 50.48
N LEU A 6 10.35 39.37 49.69
CA LEU A 6 8.95 39.85 49.44
C LEU A 6 8.73 40.78 48.23
N ARG A 7 8.05 40.34 47.14
CA ARG A 7 6.63 39.97 46.89
C ARG A 7 5.69 41.17 46.68
N ALA A 8 5.04 41.25 45.50
CA ALA A 8 3.57 41.13 45.31
C ALA A 8 3.12 41.52 43.87
N ALA A 9 2.18 40.74 43.32
CA ALA A 9 1.35 41.01 42.13
C ALA A 9 -0.12 41.20 42.61
N PRO A 10 -1.17 41.16 41.75
CA PRO A 10 -1.59 42.02 40.63
C PRO A 10 -3.02 42.59 40.84
N LEU A 11 -3.59 43.33 39.87
CA LEU A 11 -5.03 43.67 39.82
C LEU A 11 -5.67 43.30 38.48
N LEU A 12 -6.68 42.42 38.57
CA LEU A 12 -7.67 42.04 37.57
C LEU A 12 -8.80 43.08 37.51
N CYS A 13 -9.43 43.26 36.34
CA CYS A 13 -10.85 43.62 36.26
C CYS A 13 -11.49 43.08 34.97
N ARG A 14 -12.47 42.17 35.16
CA ARG A 14 -13.49 41.74 34.20
C ARG A 14 -14.62 42.76 34.15
N SER A 15 -15.33 42.90 33.02
CA SER A 15 -16.79 43.13 33.06
C SER A 15 -17.52 42.65 31.80
N HIS A 16 -18.76 42.26 32.03
CA HIS A 16 -19.65 41.35 31.30
C HIS A 16 -20.40 41.91 30.06
N ARG A 17 -20.89 40.95 29.25
CA ARG A 17 -22.01 41.01 28.28
C ARG A 17 -23.32 41.53 28.90
N LEU A 18 -24.17 42.22 28.11
CA LEU A 18 -25.50 41.74 27.62
C LEU A 18 -26.42 42.84 27.00
N LEU A 19 -27.13 42.41 25.94
CA LEU A 19 -28.48 42.78 25.45
C LEU A 19 -28.72 43.81 24.31
N ALA A 20 -29.10 43.23 23.16
CA ALA A 20 -30.38 43.39 22.44
C ALA A 20 -30.67 44.65 21.58
N GLY A 21 -30.66 44.43 20.25
CA GLY A 21 -31.83 44.55 19.37
C GLY A 21 -32.35 45.94 18.95
N ARG A 22 -32.02 46.38 17.73
CA ARG A 22 -32.95 47.16 16.87
C ARG A 22 -32.49 47.15 15.39
N GLN A 23 -33.38 46.72 14.50
CA GLN A 23 -33.27 46.87 13.03
C GLN A 23 -33.54 48.32 12.59
N VAL A 24 -32.72 48.86 11.69
CA VAL A 24 -32.98 49.72 10.48
C VAL A 24 -31.60 49.75 9.76
N GLY A 25 -31.34 49.28 8.54
CA GLY A 25 -31.86 49.68 7.22
C GLY A 25 -30.90 50.67 6.53
N GLY A 26 -30.12 50.24 5.51
CA GLY A 26 -29.45 51.15 4.55
C GLY A 26 -27.97 50.87 4.17
N GLU A 27 -27.78 50.16 3.05
CA GLU A 27 -26.76 50.25 1.97
C GLU A 27 -25.26 50.61 2.22
N GLY A 28 -24.37 49.75 1.68
CA GLY A 28 -23.23 50.20 0.88
C GLY A 28 -21.79 49.91 1.37
N ASN A 29 -21.28 48.69 1.17
CA ASN A 29 -19.99 48.39 0.48
C ASN A 29 -19.55 46.94 0.73
N ALA A 30 -19.52 46.15 -0.33
CA ALA A 30 -19.06 44.76 -0.31
C ALA A 30 -17.53 44.70 -0.15
N LEU A 31 -17.08 44.48 1.08
CA LEU A 31 -15.81 43.81 1.34
C LEU A 31 -16.01 42.30 1.14
N ALA A 32 -15.02 41.66 0.52
CA ALA A 32 -14.98 40.23 0.28
C ALA A 32 -15.32 39.42 1.54
N PRO A 33 -16.05 38.28 1.41
CA PRO A 33 -16.41 37.49 2.57
C PRO A 33 -15.14 36.93 3.21
N ALA A 34 -14.98 37.20 4.51
CA ALA A 34 -14.09 36.45 5.37
C ALA A 34 -14.39 34.95 5.22
N PRO A 35 -13.37 34.07 5.30
CA PRO A 35 -13.60 32.63 5.24
C PRO A 35 -14.64 32.23 6.30
N PRO A 36 -15.55 31.28 5.97
CA PRO A 36 -16.51 30.80 6.94
C PRO A 36 -15.77 30.24 8.15
N PRO A 37 -16.29 30.40 9.38
CA PRO A 37 -15.75 29.72 10.54
C PRO A 37 -15.78 28.21 10.28
N PRO A 38 -14.76 27.44 10.74
CA PRO A 38 -14.69 26.01 10.50
C PRO A 38 -15.97 25.35 11.01
N ASP A 39 -16.59 24.55 10.14
CA ASP A 39 -17.81 23.82 10.46
C ASP A 39 -17.59 23.00 11.74
N ALA A 40 -18.59 22.96 12.63
CA ALA A 40 -18.53 22.24 13.91
C ALA A 40 -18.22 20.72 13.77
N VAL A 41 -18.22 20.20 12.55
CA VAL A 41 -17.85 18.82 12.22
C VAL A 41 -16.34 18.61 12.26
N GLU A 42 -15.51 19.61 11.94
CA GLU A 42 -14.04 19.50 11.96
C GLU A 42 -13.48 19.29 13.37
N TRP A 43 -14.17 19.77 14.40
CA TRP A 43 -13.75 19.68 15.81
C TRP A 43 -14.02 18.32 16.47
N SER A 44 -14.64 17.36 15.75
CA SER A 44 -14.99 16.03 16.28
C SER A 44 -14.19 14.88 15.65
N SER A 45 -13.01 15.16 15.09
CA SER A 45 -12.11 14.13 14.56
C SER A 45 -11.29 13.44 15.67
N PRO A 46 -11.20 12.10 15.70
CA PRO A 46 -10.42 11.37 16.71
C PRO A 46 -8.93 11.73 16.66
N PHE A 47 -8.38 12.00 15.47
CA PHE A 47 -6.98 12.39 15.33
C PHE A 47 -6.73 13.79 15.90
N LEU A 48 -7.58 14.77 15.58
CA LEU A 48 -7.51 16.12 16.16
C LEU A 48 -7.66 16.07 17.68
N SER A 49 -8.61 15.30 18.22
CA SER A 49 -8.76 15.12 19.67
C SER A 49 -7.48 14.55 20.30
N SER A 50 -6.83 13.57 19.66
CA SER A 50 -5.56 13.01 20.16
C SER A 50 -4.38 13.99 20.14
N LEU A 51 -4.41 15.01 19.27
CA LEU A 51 -3.39 16.06 19.21
C LEU A 51 -3.60 17.12 20.30
N LEU A 52 -4.86 17.51 20.54
CA LEU A 52 -5.21 18.55 21.51
C LEU A 52 -5.20 18.02 22.95
N GLU A 53 -5.75 16.82 23.16
CA GLU A 53 -5.84 16.13 24.45
C GLU A 53 -5.18 14.76 24.31
N PRO A 54 -3.83 14.70 24.28
CA PRO A 54 -3.11 13.45 24.18
C PRO A 54 -3.44 12.53 25.36
N PRO A 55 -3.53 11.20 25.12
CA PRO A 55 -3.87 10.26 26.17
C PRO A 55 -2.83 10.29 27.29
N ALA A 56 -3.30 10.12 28.53
CA ALA A 56 -2.41 9.98 29.67
C ALA A 56 -1.67 8.64 29.59
N THR A 57 -0.33 8.68 29.66
CA THR A 57 0.57 7.53 29.58
C THR A 57 1.23 7.29 30.94
N VAL A 58 2.52 7.57 31.07
CA VAL A 58 3.30 7.43 32.30
C VAL A 58 3.39 8.80 32.99
N PRO A 59 2.97 8.93 34.27
CA PRO A 59 3.09 10.17 35.00
C PRO A 59 4.55 10.41 35.44
N LEU A 60 5.11 11.55 35.03
CA LEU A 60 6.44 12.03 35.40
C LEU A 60 6.28 13.23 36.36
N PRO A 61 6.33 13.00 37.69
CA PRO A 61 6.23 14.08 38.66
C PRO A 61 7.51 14.93 38.69
N ASP A 62 7.33 16.24 38.67
CA ASP A 62 8.37 17.24 38.85
C ASP A 62 7.94 18.23 39.94
N ALA A 63 8.88 19.05 40.44
CA ALA A 63 8.65 20.02 41.50
C ALA A 63 7.57 21.06 41.14
N ALA A 64 7.35 21.34 39.85
CA ALA A 64 6.41 22.36 39.38
C ALA A 64 5.09 21.79 38.80
N ARG A 65 5.10 20.57 38.27
CA ARG A 65 3.95 19.93 37.59
C ARG A 65 4.16 18.42 37.48
N THR A 66 3.13 17.71 37.07
CA THR A 66 3.24 16.31 36.63
C THR A 66 3.02 16.24 35.13
N TYR A 67 4.02 15.76 34.38
CA TYR A 67 3.89 15.54 32.94
C TYR A 67 3.42 14.11 32.67
N ALA A 68 2.21 13.94 32.16
CA ALA A 68 1.57 12.62 32.04
C ALA A 68 1.20 12.23 30.60
N THR A 69 1.60 13.01 29.60
CA THR A 69 1.15 12.87 28.21
C THR A 69 2.31 12.63 27.24
N MET A 70 3.46 12.16 27.74
CA MET A 70 4.58 11.77 26.89
C MET A 70 4.21 10.52 26.09
N ASP A 71 4.39 10.49 24.77
CA ASP A 71 4.24 9.24 24.02
C ASP A 71 5.49 8.38 24.22
N VAL A 72 5.43 7.45 25.18
CA VAL A 72 6.58 6.64 25.62
C VAL A 72 6.66 5.35 24.81
N VAL A 73 7.87 4.94 24.44
CA VAL A 73 8.15 3.63 23.81
C VAL A 73 7.46 2.49 24.57
N GLU A 74 6.91 1.54 23.82
CA GLU A 74 6.22 0.41 24.43
C GLU A 74 7.18 -0.43 25.29
N PRO A 75 6.69 -1.04 26.39
CA PRO A 75 7.51 -1.97 27.16
C PRO A 75 8.05 -3.12 26.29
N PRO A 76 9.22 -3.70 26.64
CA PRO A 76 9.77 -4.83 25.91
C PRO A 76 8.75 -5.97 25.80
N ALA A 77 8.56 -6.47 24.57
CA ALA A 77 7.66 -7.58 24.30
C ALA A 77 8.11 -8.85 25.06
N ARG A 78 7.15 -9.63 25.54
CA ARG A 78 7.39 -10.90 26.23
C ARG A 78 6.54 -11.99 25.59
N TYR A 79 7.19 -13.07 25.16
CA TYR A 79 6.48 -14.29 24.78
C TYR A 79 6.10 -15.06 26.05
N ASP A 80 4.80 -15.28 26.26
CA ASP A 80 4.28 -16.11 27.34
C ASP A 80 3.74 -17.43 26.76
N PRO A 81 4.39 -18.58 27.01
CA PRO A 81 3.94 -19.88 26.52
C PRO A 81 2.54 -20.29 27.04
N GLN A 82 2.03 -19.67 28.10
CA GLN A 82 0.70 -19.95 28.65
C GLN A 82 -0.40 -19.19 27.91
N SER A 83 -0.05 -18.13 27.20
CA SER A 83 -0.98 -17.35 26.38
C SER A 83 -1.14 -18.03 25.02
N PRO A 84 -2.35 -18.51 24.65
CA PRO A 84 -2.54 -19.21 23.38
C PRO A 84 -2.39 -18.25 22.19
N ASN A 85 -1.96 -18.77 21.05
CA ASN A 85 -1.89 -18.00 19.79
C ASN A 85 -3.27 -17.64 19.23
N VAL A 86 -4.30 -18.43 19.58
CA VAL A 86 -5.68 -18.20 19.18
C VAL A 86 -6.46 -17.82 20.43
N ASP A 87 -7.06 -16.64 20.42
CA ASP A 87 -7.95 -16.23 21.50
C ASP A 87 -9.16 -17.18 21.54
N PRO A 88 -9.55 -17.70 22.73
CA PRO A 88 -10.74 -18.51 22.85
C PRO A 88 -11.94 -17.70 22.36
N ALA A 89 -12.78 -18.30 21.52
CA ALA A 89 -13.96 -17.63 21.00
C ALA A 89 -14.80 -17.09 22.17
N PRO A 90 -15.33 -15.86 22.09
CA PRO A 90 -16.19 -15.33 23.15
C PRO A 90 -17.36 -16.29 23.36
N ARG A 91 -17.57 -16.72 24.62
CA ARG A 91 -18.59 -17.71 25.02
C ARG A 91 -20.03 -17.40 24.56
N GLU A 92 -20.32 -16.16 24.21
CA GLU A 92 -21.60 -15.76 23.61
C GLU A 92 -21.80 -16.33 22.19
N ALA A 93 -20.71 -16.63 21.47
CA ALA A 93 -20.77 -17.34 20.19
C ALA A 93 -21.09 -18.83 20.36
N GLU A 94 -20.70 -19.47 21.46
CA GLU A 94 -20.96 -20.91 21.68
C GLU A 94 -22.43 -21.21 21.96
N ALA A 95 -23.19 -20.26 22.53
CA ALA A 95 -24.63 -20.42 22.74
C ALA A 95 -25.47 -20.18 21.46
N GLU A 96 -24.91 -19.54 20.43
CA GLU A 96 -25.58 -19.25 19.16
C GLU A 96 -25.06 -20.06 17.96
N ALA A 97 -23.90 -20.72 18.09
CA ALA A 97 -23.21 -21.45 17.01
C ALA A 97 -23.81 -22.83 16.68
N GLU A 98 -24.71 -23.37 17.50
CA GLU A 98 -25.27 -24.74 17.28
C GLU A 98 -26.61 -24.78 16.55
N THR A 99 -27.16 -23.65 16.12
CA THR A 99 -28.42 -23.68 15.33
C THR A 99 -28.14 -23.55 13.86
N ASP A 100 -28.20 -24.68 13.17
CA ASP A 100 -28.13 -24.73 11.71
C ASP A 100 -29.15 -23.81 11.08
N GLY A 101 -28.67 -22.98 10.14
CA GLY A 101 -29.54 -22.07 9.43
C GLY A 101 -30.59 -22.82 8.59
N PRO A 102 -31.61 -22.08 8.10
CA PRO A 102 -32.72 -22.70 7.39
C PRO A 102 -32.27 -23.44 6.12
N VAL A 103 -31.23 -22.97 5.42
CA VAL A 103 -30.72 -23.61 4.20
C VAL A 103 -29.95 -24.88 4.56
N ALA A 104 -29.06 -24.82 5.56
CA ALA A 104 -28.32 -26.00 6.00
C ALA A 104 -29.25 -27.12 6.52
N ARG A 105 -30.33 -26.77 7.22
CA ARG A 105 -31.37 -27.74 7.63
C ARG A 105 -32.13 -28.31 6.44
N ALA A 106 -32.47 -27.50 5.44
CA ALA A 106 -33.14 -27.97 4.23
C ALA A 106 -32.25 -28.93 3.43
N HIS A 107 -30.95 -28.62 3.30
CA HIS A 107 -29.95 -29.47 2.65
C HIS A 107 -29.83 -30.83 3.31
N ARG A 108 -29.67 -30.88 4.64
CA ARG A 108 -29.65 -32.14 5.40
C ARG A 108 -30.93 -32.96 5.31
N ALA A 109 -32.06 -32.31 5.06
CA ALA A 109 -33.34 -32.97 4.81
C ALA A 109 -33.54 -33.41 3.35
N GLY A 110 -32.53 -33.28 2.48
CA GLY A 110 -32.61 -33.60 1.05
C GLY A 110 -33.54 -32.65 0.26
N ARG A 111 -33.71 -31.43 0.77
CA ARG A 111 -34.63 -30.41 0.22
C ARG A 111 -33.94 -29.07 -0.05
N LEU A 112 -32.65 -29.08 -0.41
CA LEU A 112 -31.87 -27.86 -0.66
C LEU A 112 -32.56 -26.95 -1.68
N TRP A 113 -33.03 -27.53 -2.78
CA TRP A 113 -33.60 -26.77 -3.90
C TRP A 113 -34.89 -26.04 -3.52
N THR A 114 -35.64 -26.52 -2.51
CA THR A 114 -36.81 -25.79 -2.01
C THR A 114 -36.47 -24.45 -1.34
N ALA A 115 -35.22 -24.27 -0.90
CA ALA A 115 -34.73 -23.01 -0.36
C ALA A 115 -34.25 -22.03 -1.46
N PHE A 116 -34.09 -22.49 -2.71
CA PHE A 116 -33.66 -21.64 -3.80
C PHE A 116 -34.79 -20.75 -4.30
N ALA A 117 -34.58 -19.43 -4.31
CA ALA A 117 -35.58 -18.46 -4.75
C ALA A 117 -35.99 -18.65 -6.23
N ALA A 118 -35.10 -19.20 -7.06
CA ALA A 118 -35.30 -19.42 -8.49
C ALA A 118 -35.73 -20.85 -8.87
N ALA A 119 -35.92 -21.76 -7.90
CA ALA A 119 -36.30 -23.14 -8.16
C ALA A 119 -37.82 -23.33 -8.13
N SER A 120 -38.34 -24.20 -9.02
CA SER A 120 -39.75 -24.62 -9.02
C SER A 120 -39.88 -26.02 -8.40
N GLY A 121 -39.86 -26.09 -7.06
CA GLY A 121 -40.00 -27.36 -6.33
C GLY A 121 -38.68 -27.87 -5.74
N ASN A 122 -38.43 -29.17 -5.82
CA ASN A 122 -37.21 -29.81 -5.29
C ASN A 122 -36.18 -30.17 -6.38
N GLU A 123 -36.21 -29.44 -7.50
CA GLU A 123 -35.24 -29.59 -8.59
C GLU A 123 -34.32 -28.37 -8.65
N PRO A 124 -33.05 -28.54 -9.06
CA PRO A 124 -32.14 -27.42 -9.19
C PRO A 124 -32.66 -26.37 -10.19
N PRO A 125 -32.39 -25.07 -9.97
CA PRO A 125 -32.72 -24.04 -10.95
C PRO A 125 -32.10 -24.37 -12.31
N ALA A 126 -32.87 -24.19 -13.39
CA ALA A 126 -32.44 -24.55 -14.75
C ALA A 126 -31.09 -23.92 -15.15
N TRP A 127 -30.84 -22.67 -14.74
CA TRP A 127 -29.57 -21.99 -14.99
C TRP A 127 -28.39 -22.63 -14.25
N PHE A 128 -28.61 -23.13 -13.03
CA PHE A 128 -27.58 -23.76 -12.21
C PHE A 128 -27.25 -25.14 -12.77
N TYR A 129 -28.28 -25.91 -13.17
CA TYR A 129 -28.08 -27.18 -13.87
C TYR A 129 -27.31 -27.00 -15.17
N GLY A 130 -27.70 -26.04 -16.03
CA GLY A 130 -27.00 -25.74 -17.27
C GLY A 130 -25.55 -25.30 -17.04
N LEU A 131 -25.30 -24.47 -16.01
CA LEU A 131 -23.94 -24.10 -15.60
C LEU A 131 -23.10 -25.32 -15.23
N CYS A 132 -23.61 -26.21 -14.39
CA CYS A 132 -22.91 -27.42 -13.97
C CYS A 132 -22.64 -28.36 -15.16
N GLU A 133 -23.62 -28.55 -16.05
CA GLU A 133 -23.44 -29.34 -17.27
C GLU A 133 -22.33 -28.76 -18.16
N ASP A 134 -22.35 -27.44 -18.37
CA ASP A 134 -21.34 -26.75 -19.19
C ASP A 134 -19.94 -26.82 -18.58
N LEU A 135 -19.80 -26.65 -17.26
CA LEU A 135 -18.52 -26.76 -16.57
C LEU A 135 -17.99 -28.20 -16.61
N TYR A 136 -18.85 -29.20 -16.44
CA TYR A 136 -18.47 -30.61 -16.45
C TYR A 136 -18.01 -31.10 -17.83
N TYR A 137 -18.82 -30.87 -18.86
CA TYR A 137 -18.53 -31.33 -20.22
C TYR A 137 -17.66 -30.37 -21.03
N ARG A 138 -17.23 -29.24 -20.43
CA ARG A 138 -16.52 -28.15 -21.11
C ARG A 138 -17.23 -27.64 -22.37
N ARG A 139 -18.56 -27.63 -22.36
CA ARG A 139 -19.37 -27.09 -23.47
C ARG A 139 -19.28 -25.56 -23.51
N HIS A 140 -19.53 -24.98 -24.68
CA HIS A 140 -19.39 -23.53 -24.93
C HIS A 140 -17.98 -22.98 -24.65
N CYS A 141 -16.94 -23.68 -25.11
CA CYS A 141 -15.64 -23.07 -25.40
C CYS A 141 -15.70 -22.35 -26.77
N GLU A 142 -14.88 -21.32 -26.93
CA GLU A 142 -15.06 -20.13 -27.79
C GLU A 142 -15.19 -20.30 -29.32
N ASP A 143 -15.47 -21.47 -29.89
CA ASP A 143 -15.52 -21.59 -31.36
C ASP A 143 -16.79 -20.99 -32.02
N GLU A 144 -17.89 -20.77 -31.28
CA GLU A 144 -19.16 -20.31 -31.89
C GLU A 144 -19.49 -18.81 -31.67
N MET A 145 -18.88 -18.13 -30.69
CA MET A 145 -19.14 -16.70 -30.44
C MET A 145 -18.22 -15.76 -31.23
N ASP A 146 -17.01 -16.18 -31.55
CA ASP A 146 -16.11 -15.37 -32.37
C ASP A 146 -16.63 -15.23 -33.81
N ALA A 147 -17.32 -16.25 -34.33
CA ALA A 147 -17.99 -16.17 -35.64
C ALA A 147 -19.15 -15.17 -35.67
N THR A 148 -19.84 -14.96 -34.54
CA THR A 148 -20.96 -14.00 -34.45
C THR A 148 -20.48 -12.58 -34.17
N ALA A 149 -19.35 -12.40 -33.49
CA ALA A 149 -18.70 -11.10 -33.35
C ALA A 149 -18.01 -10.65 -34.65
N LEU A 150 -17.38 -11.56 -35.40
CA LEU A 150 -16.80 -11.30 -36.73
C LEU A 150 -17.85 -10.94 -37.79
N ALA A 151 -19.09 -11.41 -37.65
CA ALA A 151 -20.19 -11.07 -38.55
C ALA A 151 -20.79 -9.67 -38.31
N SER A 152 -20.46 -9.00 -37.20
CA SER A 152 -20.99 -7.68 -36.84
C SER A 152 -20.05 -6.50 -37.08
N ASP A 153 -18.81 -6.71 -37.54
CA ASP A 153 -17.87 -5.63 -37.81
C ASP A 153 -17.66 -5.39 -39.31
N VAL A 154 -18.16 -4.25 -39.77
CA VAL A 154 -17.90 -3.68 -41.09
C VAL A 154 -16.42 -3.27 -41.17
N ALA A 155 -15.69 -4.01 -42.00
CA ALA A 155 -14.51 -3.63 -42.79
C ALA A 155 -13.49 -2.65 -42.17
N SER A 156 -12.42 -3.21 -41.57
CA SER A 156 -11.13 -2.52 -41.50
C SER A 156 -10.22 -3.00 -42.63
N GLN A 157 -9.83 -2.06 -43.48
CA GLN A 157 -9.04 -2.26 -44.68
C GLN A 157 -7.63 -2.78 -44.36
N HIS A 158 -7.20 -3.75 -45.17
CA HIS A 158 -5.85 -4.29 -45.22
C HIS A 158 -4.79 -3.18 -45.35
N HIS A 159 -3.81 -3.19 -44.44
CA HIS A 159 -2.45 -2.76 -44.76
C HIS A 159 -1.53 -3.98 -44.69
N ALA A 160 -1.21 -4.50 -45.88
CA ALA A 160 -0.14 -5.46 -46.07
C ALA A 160 1.22 -4.79 -45.82
N ALA A 161 2.05 -5.39 -44.97
CA ALA A 161 3.46 -5.07 -44.88
C ALA A 161 4.25 -6.08 -45.72
N THR A 162 4.89 -5.57 -46.77
CA THR A 162 5.82 -6.27 -47.66
C THR A 162 7.12 -6.65 -46.92
N PRO A 163 7.69 -7.85 -47.14
CA PRO A 163 9.01 -8.20 -46.63
C PRO A 163 10.11 -7.71 -47.59
N GLY A 164 11.04 -6.89 -47.07
CA GLY A 164 12.32 -6.57 -47.72
C GLY A 164 13.45 -6.86 -46.73
N ALA A 165 14.22 -7.93 -46.90
CA ALA A 165 15.37 -8.04 -47.80
C ALA A 165 16.66 -7.46 -47.19
N TRP A 166 17.37 -8.27 -46.41
CA TRP A 166 18.84 -8.27 -46.37
C TRP A 166 19.31 -9.72 -46.44
N GLY A 167 19.79 -10.10 -47.63
CA GLY A 167 20.39 -11.38 -47.93
C GLY A 167 21.86 -11.46 -47.54
N GLY A 168 22.32 -12.71 -47.41
CA GLY A 168 23.72 -13.09 -47.20
C GLY A 168 23.84 -14.62 -47.24
N GLU A 169 23.57 -15.20 -48.40
CA GLU A 169 23.83 -16.59 -48.83
C GLU A 169 25.36 -16.89 -48.93
N PRO A 170 25.85 -18.08 -49.36
CA PRO A 170 25.65 -19.42 -48.80
C PRO A 170 26.99 -20.23 -48.81
N THR A 171 27.09 -21.36 -48.10
CA THR A 171 28.03 -22.43 -48.52
C THR A 171 27.44 -23.80 -48.28
N ALA A 172 27.04 -24.42 -49.38
CA ALA A 172 26.72 -25.83 -49.49
C ALA A 172 28.01 -26.65 -49.63
N THR A 173 28.10 -27.77 -48.91
CA THR A 173 28.81 -28.96 -49.40
C THR A 173 28.04 -30.22 -49.01
N ARG A 174 27.91 -31.09 -50.01
CA ARG A 174 27.06 -32.26 -50.10
C ARG A 174 27.89 -33.52 -49.88
N ALA A 175 27.26 -34.54 -49.29
CA ALA A 175 27.40 -35.99 -49.55
C ALA A 175 28.65 -36.77 -49.05
N SER A 176 28.43 -37.78 -48.19
CA SER A 176 28.46 -39.23 -48.51
C SER A 176 28.41 -40.05 -47.20
N SER A 177 27.29 -40.74 -46.93
CA SER A 177 27.10 -42.19 -47.03
C SER A 177 28.00 -43.07 -46.14
N SER A 178 27.45 -43.59 -45.04
CA SER A 178 27.64 -44.99 -44.66
C SER A 178 26.53 -45.47 -43.72
N ASN A 179 25.77 -46.45 -44.23
CA ASN A 179 24.81 -47.29 -43.52
C ASN A 179 25.41 -47.97 -42.28
N SER A 180 24.62 -48.05 -41.21
CA SER A 180 24.43 -49.32 -40.50
C SER A 180 23.03 -49.35 -39.86
N ASN A 181 22.17 -50.18 -40.45
CA ASN A 181 20.86 -50.56 -39.95
C ASN A 181 20.97 -51.33 -38.61
N HIS A 182 20.22 -50.90 -37.62
CA HIS A 182 19.55 -51.83 -36.71
C HIS A 182 18.07 -51.44 -36.63
N ASN A 183 17.23 -52.29 -37.22
CA ASN A 183 15.78 -52.31 -37.04
C ASN A 183 15.41 -53.16 -35.83
N ASP A 184 14.18 -52.94 -35.36
CA ASP A 184 13.38 -53.62 -34.33
C ASP A 184 13.60 -53.14 -32.89
N LYS A 185 12.62 -52.54 -32.20
CA LYS A 185 11.16 -52.58 -32.35
C LYS A 185 10.53 -51.22 -32.03
N GLY A 186 9.47 -50.88 -32.78
CA GLY A 186 8.61 -49.76 -32.46
C GLY A 186 7.88 -49.97 -31.14
N GLU A 187 8.07 -49.01 -30.24
CA GLU A 187 6.99 -48.51 -29.40
C GLU A 187 6.72 -47.10 -29.92
N ASP A 188 5.50 -46.94 -30.44
CA ASP A 188 4.92 -45.67 -30.84
C ASP A 188 5.01 -44.71 -29.66
N GLY A 189 5.98 -43.79 -29.72
CA GLY A 189 6.08 -42.64 -28.85
C GLY A 189 4.98 -41.65 -29.21
N GLY A 190 3.76 -41.96 -28.80
CA GLY A 190 2.73 -40.96 -28.60
C GLY A 190 3.04 -40.24 -27.30
N GLU A 191 3.84 -39.18 -27.35
CA GLU A 191 3.79 -38.15 -26.31
C GLU A 191 2.35 -37.63 -26.31
N GLU A 192 1.52 -38.10 -25.36
CA GLU A 192 0.27 -37.42 -25.06
C GLU A 192 0.63 -35.96 -24.77
N GLU A 193 0.20 -35.02 -25.62
CA GLU A 193 0.37 -33.58 -25.41
C GLU A 193 -0.25 -33.23 -24.05
N GLY A 194 0.56 -33.21 -23.00
CA GLY A 194 0.15 -32.81 -21.67
C GLY A 194 -0.21 -31.33 -21.67
N VAL A 195 -1.43 -31.00 -21.22
CA VAL A 195 -1.85 -29.60 -21.06
C VAL A 195 -1.08 -28.96 -19.90
N ASP A 196 -0.57 -27.74 -20.09
CA ASP A 196 0.13 -26.99 -19.04
C ASP A 196 -0.80 -26.79 -17.82
N PRO A 197 -0.43 -27.30 -16.62
CA PRO A 197 -1.26 -27.18 -15.44
C PRO A 197 -1.49 -25.73 -14.98
N TYR A 198 -0.67 -24.77 -15.40
CA TYR A 198 -0.88 -23.35 -15.08
C TYR A 198 -2.01 -22.70 -15.88
N LEU A 199 -2.22 -23.14 -17.11
CA LEU A 199 -3.26 -22.64 -18.02
C LEU A 199 -4.54 -23.47 -17.92
N TRP A 200 -4.43 -24.70 -17.43
CA TRP A 200 -5.56 -25.59 -17.25
C TRP A 200 -6.54 -25.10 -16.18
N LEU A 201 -7.83 -25.13 -16.50
CA LEU A 201 -8.92 -24.80 -15.58
C LEU A 201 -9.69 -26.07 -15.19
N PRO A 202 -9.37 -26.70 -14.05
CA PRO A 202 -10.15 -27.82 -13.53
C PRO A 202 -11.49 -27.32 -12.95
N PHE A 203 -12.52 -28.17 -13.02
CA PHE A 203 -13.83 -27.96 -12.41
C PHE A 203 -14.28 -29.24 -11.73
N ASP A 204 -13.97 -29.36 -10.44
CA ASP A 204 -14.31 -30.51 -9.61
C ASP A 204 -15.67 -30.27 -8.98
N LEU A 205 -16.73 -30.64 -9.72
CA LEU A 205 -18.12 -30.55 -9.25
C LEU A 205 -18.36 -31.55 -8.12
N LEU A 206 -18.96 -31.06 -7.04
CA LEU A 206 -19.37 -31.86 -5.89
C LEU A 206 -20.76 -32.47 -6.15
N ASN A 207 -21.05 -33.60 -5.51
CA ASN A 207 -22.41 -34.11 -5.46
C ASN A 207 -23.25 -33.29 -4.47
N GLU A 208 -24.58 -33.34 -4.59
CA GLU A 208 -25.46 -32.60 -3.68
C GLU A 208 -25.21 -32.95 -2.21
N ALA A 209 -24.91 -34.22 -1.89
CA ALA A 209 -24.58 -34.65 -0.52
C ALA A 209 -23.26 -34.04 0.02
N ASP A 210 -22.35 -33.67 -0.88
CA ASP A 210 -21.01 -33.17 -0.56
C ASP A 210 -20.92 -31.63 -0.60
N TYR A 211 -22.03 -30.94 -0.92
CA TYR A 211 -22.06 -29.48 -0.93
C TYR A 211 -21.76 -28.89 0.45
N GLY A 212 -20.89 -27.88 0.47
CA GLY A 212 -20.61 -27.11 1.67
C GLY A 212 -21.65 -26.03 1.87
N VAL A 213 -22.67 -26.31 2.68
CA VAL A 213 -23.77 -25.36 2.97
C VAL A 213 -23.59 -24.74 4.35
N GLY A 214 -23.46 -23.42 4.40
CA GLY A 214 -23.34 -22.69 5.65
C GLY A 214 -22.90 -21.25 5.48
N PRO A 215 -22.81 -20.49 6.58
CA PRO A 215 -22.25 -19.15 6.55
C PRO A 215 -20.74 -19.18 6.34
N TYR A 216 -20.17 -18.05 5.92
CA TYR A 216 -18.72 -17.89 5.90
C TYR A 216 -18.17 -17.87 7.33
N VAL A 217 -17.13 -18.68 7.56
CA VAL A 217 -16.43 -18.77 8.84
C VAL A 217 -15.04 -18.16 8.68
N PHE A 218 -14.76 -17.12 9.46
CA PHE A 218 -13.43 -16.51 9.48
C PHE A 218 -12.39 -17.50 10.03
N PRO A 219 -11.14 -17.48 9.52
CA PRO A 219 -10.04 -18.18 10.15
C PRO A 219 -9.91 -17.83 11.63
N SER A 220 -9.50 -18.80 12.46
CA SER A 220 -9.41 -18.60 13.91
C SER A 220 -8.41 -17.52 14.32
N THR A 221 -7.41 -17.26 13.48
CA THR A 221 -6.40 -16.21 13.66
C THR A 221 -6.86 -14.83 13.18
N ALA A 222 -8.07 -14.70 12.62
CA ALA A 222 -8.57 -13.44 12.08
C ALA A 222 -9.03 -12.48 13.20
N THR A 223 -8.28 -11.41 13.40
CA THR A 223 -8.44 -10.42 14.49
C THR A 223 -9.44 -9.29 14.18
N TYR A 224 -10.36 -9.50 13.23
CA TYR A 224 -11.40 -8.52 12.89
C TYR A 224 -12.38 -8.29 14.04
N THR A 225 -12.77 -7.02 14.25
CA THR A 225 -13.83 -6.65 15.20
C THR A 225 -15.20 -7.15 14.72
N HIS A 226 -16.21 -7.16 15.61
CA HIS A 226 -17.57 -7.55 15.24
C HIS A 226 -18.16 -6.69 14.10
N GLU A 227 -17.93 -5.37 14.14
CA GLU A 227 -18.35 -4.44 13.11
C GLU A 227 -17.68 -4.75 11.76
N GLN A 228 -16.36 -4.99 11.78
CA GLN A 228 -15.62 -5.35 10.58
C GLN A 228 -16.09 -6.68 10.01
N ARG A 229 -16.29 -7.71 10.83
CA ARG A 229 -16.86 -9.00 10.39
C ARG A 229 -18.23 -8.81 9.76
N THR A 230 -19.06 -7.95 10.32
CA THR A 230 -20.39 -7.61 9.76
C THR A 230 -20.27 -6.96 8.40
N LEU A 231 -19.36 -5.98 8.22
CA LEU A 231 -19.09 -5.34 6.93
C LEU A 231 -18.53 -6.34 5.90
N LEU A 232 -17.59 -7.19 6.31
CA LEU A 232 -16.98 -8.24 5.47
C LEU A 232 -17.98 -9.34 5.08
N CYS A 233 -19.02 -9.57 5.88
CA CYS A 233 -20.15 -10.44 5.55
C CYS A 233 -21.35 -9.68 4.95
N LEU A 234 -21.15 -8.47 4.43
CA LEU A 234 -22.16 -7.67 3.73
C LEU A 234 -23.43 -7.40 4.56
N GLY A 235 -23.26 -7.17 5.86
CA GLY A 235 -24.33 -6.84 6.81
C GLY A 235 -24.99 -8.04 7.47
N ASN A 236 -24.70 -9.28 7.04
CA ASN A 236 -25.29 -10.48 7.63
C ASN A 236 -24.28 -11.64 7.71
N ALA A 237 -23.68 -11.81 8.89
CA ALA A 237 -22.74 -12.91 9.16
C ALA A 237 -23.41 -14.30 9.16
N ARG A 238 -24.73 -14.39 9.32
CA ARG A 238 -25.48 -15.65 9.31
C ARG A 238 -25.98 -16.03 7.91
N LYS A 239 -25.65 -15.25 6.88
CA LYS A 239 -26.06 -15.55 5.50
C LYS A 239 -25.35 -16.81 5.02
N GLU A 240 -26.13 -17.81 4.64
CA GLU A 240 -25.65 -19.10 4.17
C GLU A 240 -25.39 -19.09 2.65
N TYR A 241 -24.29 -19.71 2.24
CA TYR A 241 -23.92 -19.92 0.84
C TYR A 241 -23.72 -21.42 0.59
N VAL A 242 -23.78 -21.82 -0.68
CA VAL A 242 -23.58 -23.22 -1.09
C VAL A 242 -22.30 -23.32 -1.91
N HIS A 243 -21.27 -23.96 -1.36
CA HIS A 243 -20.07 -24.37 -2.10
C HIS A 243 -20.36 -25.65 -2.89
N PHE A 244 -20.25 -25.58 -4.22
CA PHE A 244 -20.64 -26.69 -5.11
C PHE A 244 -19.52 -27.20 -6.03
N CYS A 245 -18.41 -26.46 -6.15
CA CYS A 245 -17.32 -26.80 -7.07
C CYS A 245 -16.00 -26.22 -6.59
N SER A 246 -14.95 -27.03 -6.66
CA SER A 246 -13.56 -26.57 -6.56
C SER A 246 -12.98 -26.34 -7.96
N THR A 247 -12.13 -25.34 -8.12
CA THR A 247 -11.57 -24.96 -9.43
C THR A 247 -10.09 -24.57 -9.32
N TYR A 248 -9.58 -23.75 -10.25
CA TYR A 248 -8.19 -23.32 -10.38
C TYR A 248 -7.46 -23.19 -9.04
N ALA A 249 -6.27 -23.81 -8.95
CA ALA A 249 -5.49 -23.87 -7.73
C ALA A 249 -4.33 -22.88 -7.74
N PHE A 250 -4.00 -22.36 -6.57
CA PHE A 250 -2.87 -21.48 -6.34
C PHE A 250 -1.81 -22.18 -5.47
N PRO A 251 -0.52 -21.87 -5.65
CA PRO A 251 0.53 -22.43 -4.81
C PRO A 251 0.35 -21.97 -3.36
N GLU A 252 0.82 -22.78 -2.42
CA GLU A 252 0.81 -22.37 -1.02
C GLU A 252 1.81 -21.23 -0.78
N ARG A 253 1.46 -20.36 0.17
CA ARG A 253 2.28 -19.21 0.56
C ARG A 253 3.74 -19.57 0.90
N VAL A 254 3.99 -20.75 1.47
CA VAL A 254 5.33 -21.18 1.92
C VAL A 254 6.17 -21.81 0.80
N GLN A 255 5.55 -22.17 -0.33
CA GLN A 255 6.24 -22.75 -1.48
C GLN A 255 6.96 -21.66 -2.29
N ILE A 256 7.78 -22.09 -3.24
CA ILE A 256 8.37 -21.19 -4.23
C ILE A 256 7.22 -20.48 -5.00
N PRO A 257 7.28 -19.16 -5.23
CA PRO A 257 6.17 -18.41 -5.85
C PRO A 257 5.75 -18.88 -7.25
N THR A 258 6.66 -19.55 -7.96
CA THR A 258 6.47 -20.10 -9.31
C THR A 258 6.23 -21.62 -9.28
N SER A 259 5.59 -22.12 -8.21
CA SER A 259 5.16 -23.52 -8.09
C SER A 259 3.74 -23.73 -8.61
N VAL A 260 3.44 -24.96 -9.00
CA VAL A 260 2.09 -25.37 -9.44
C VAL A 260 1.09 -25.21 -8.29
N GLY A 261 -0.16 -24.88 -8.64
CA GLY A 261 -1.24 -24.71 -7.68
C GLY A 261 -1.57 -25.97 -6.89
N THR A 262 -1.80 -25.80 -5.59
CA THR A 262 -2.12 -26.90 -4.65
C THR A 262 -3.39 -26.64 -3.85
N ARG A 263 -3.76 -25.37 -3.61
CA ARG A 263 -5.01 -24.99 -2.95
C ARG A 263 -6.04 -24.50 -3.97
N PRO A 264 -7.15 -25.23 -4.21
CA PRO A 264 -8.15 -24.84 -5.17
C PRO A 264 -9.01 -23.67 -4.68
N ALA A 265 -9.38 -22.78 -5.61
CA ALA A 265 -10.43 -21.80 -5.39
C ALA A 265 -11.81 -22.48 -5.32
N LYS A 266 -12.76 -21.84 -4.65
CA LYS A 266 -14.11 -22.36 -4.38
C LYS A 266 -15.17 -21.54 -5.11
N LEU A 267 -16.16 -22.23 -5.68
CA LEU A 267 -17.34 -21.60 -6.30
C LEU A 267 -18.55 -21.72 -5.38
N TYR A 268 -19.16 -20.57 -5.08
CA TYR A 268 -20.33 -20.44 -4.22
C TYR A 268 -21.54 -19.91 -5.00
N VAL A 269 -22.73 -20.30 -4.56
CA VAL A 269 -24.00 -19.71 -4.97
C VAL A 269 -24.80 -19.28 -3.74
N ASP A 270 -25.51 -18.16 -3.86
CA ASP A 270 -26.49 -17.72 -2.87
C ASP A 270 -27.87 -18.30 -3.21
N PRO A 271 -28.44 -19.20 -2.39
CA PRO A 271 -29.73 -19.82 -2.67
C PRO A 271 -30.89 -18.81 -2.65
N LEU A 272 -30.77 -17.72 -1.89
CA LEU A 272 -31.84 -16.74 -1.72
C LEU A 272 -31.81 -15.64 -2.79
N GLN A 273 -30.82 -15.65 -3.68
CA GLN A 273 -30.66 -14.64 -4.72
C GLN A 273 -31.53 -14.96 -5.95
N ALA A 274 -32.32 -13.96 -6.39
CA ALA A 274 -33.20 -14.12 -7.56
C ALA A 274 -32.43 -14.12 -8.90
N THR A 275 -31.29 -13.44 -8.96
CA THR A 275 -30.44 -13.35 -10.16
C THR A 275 -29.34 -14.42 -10.13
N PRO A 276 -29.01 -15.07 -11.27
CA PRO A 276 -27.98 -16.09 -11.33
C PRO A 276 -26.58 -15.49 -11.16
N VAL A 277 -26.03 -15.58 -9.96
CA VAL A 277 -24.69 -15.09 -9.59
C VAL A 277 -23.89 -16.22 -8.95
N VAL A 278 -22.67 -16.39 -9.42
CA VAL A 278 -21.66 -17.29 -8.85
C VAL A 278 -20.58 -16.44 -8.21
N TYR A 279 -20.20 -16.78 -6.99
CA TYR A 279 -19.14 -16.12 -6.26
C TYR A 279 -17.88 -16.98 -6.29
N ILE A 280 -16.76 -16.41 -6.76
CA ILE A 280 -15.46 -17.09 -6.73
C ILE A 280 -14.69 -16.63 -5.50
N GLN A 281 -14.36 -17.59 -4.63
CA GLN A 281 -13.48 -17.38 -3.49
C GLN A 281 -12.09 -17.96 -3.79
N LEU A 282 -11.06 -17.12 -3.77
CA LEU A 282 -9.69 -17.51 -4.13
C LEU A 282 -9.01 -18.35 -3.02
N SER A 283 -9.29 -18.03 -1.75
CA SER A 283 -8.88 -18.82 -0.58
C SER A 283 -9.84 -18.58 0.60
N ASP A 284 -9.73 -19.41 1.62
CA ASP A 284 -10.54 -19.32 2.85
C ASP A 284 -10.35 -18.00 3.62
N ASP A 285 -9.29 -17.24 3.33
CA ASP A 285 -9.03 -15.94 3.96
C ASP A 285 -9.88 -14.80 3.34
N PHE A 286 -10.47 -15.02 2.17
CA PHE A 286 -11.33 -14.03 1.52
C PHE A 286 -12.76 -14.09 2.09
N PRO A 287 -13.26 -13.00 2.68
CA PRO A 287 -14.65 -12.92 3.10
C PRO A 287 -15.61 -12.60 1.94
N PRO A 288 -16.93 -12.80 2.11
CA PRO A 288 -17.93 -12.58 1.06
C PRO A 288 -17.92 -11.18 0.44
N ALA A 289 -17.48 -10.15 1.17
CA ALA A 289 -17.32 -8.81 0.64
C ALA A 289 -16.33 -8.71 -0.53
N MET A 290 -15.41 -9.67 -0.65
CA MET A 290 -14.34 -9.73 -1.64
C MET A 290 -14.36 -10.97 -2.54
N TRP A 291 -15.40 -11.82 -2.42
CA TRP A 291 -15.64 -12.85 -3.43
C TRP A 291 -16.00 -12.21 -4.76
N LEU A 292 -15.42 -12.70 -5.86
CA LEU A 292 -15.65 -12.14 -7.19
C LEU A 292 -17.05 -12.53 -7.66
N PRO A 293 -17.99 -11.59 -7.84
CA PRO A 293 -19.32 -11.90 -8.31
C PRO A 293 -19.32 -12.02 -9.83
N VAL A 294 -19.72 -13.18 -10.35
CA VAL A 294 -19.72 -13.50 -11.77
C VAL A 294 -21.12 -13.84 -12.23
N LYS A 295 -21.47 -13.51 -13.48
CA LYS A 295 -22.71 -13.98 -14.10
C LYS A 295 -22.72 -15.52 -14.07
N GLY A 296 -23.86 -16.12 -13.77
CA GLY A 296 -24.04 -17.58 -13.70
C GLY A 296 -23.97 -18.31 -15.05
N THR A 297 -22.93 -18.06 -15.83
CA THR A 297 -22.62 -18.65 -17.14
C THR A 297 -21.21 -19.21 -17.12
N ALA A 298 -21.00 -20.42 -17.66
CA ALA A 298 -19.70 -21.09 -17.63
C ALA A 298 -18.59 -20.25 -18.29
N ALA A 299 -18.88 -19.61 -19.43
CA ALA A 299 -17.92 -18.74 -20.13
C ALA A 299 -17.44 -17.56 -19.27
N ALA A 300 -18.33 -16.94 -18.48
CA ALA A 300 -17.93 -15.85 -17.58
C ALA A 300 -17.02 -16.36 -16.47
N VAL A 301 -17.34 -17.52 -15.86
CA VAL A 301 -16.49 -18.15 -14.83
C VAL A 301 -15.11 -18.49 -15.41
N ARG A 302 -15.05 -19.11 -16.59
CA ARG A 302 -13.80 -19.45 -17.28
C ARG A 302 -12.95 -18.22 -17.58
N ARG A 303 -13.54 -17.13 -18.10
CA ARG A 303 -12.78 -15.89 -18.39
C ARG A 303 -12.16 -15.26 -17.15
N VAL A 304 -12.87 -15.25 -16.02
CA VAL A 304 -12.31 -14.73 -14.76
C VAL A 304 -11.13 -15.58 -14.30
N LEU A 305 -11.28 -16.91 -14.30
CA LEU A 305 -10.21 -17.83 -13.89
C LEU A 305 -9.03 -17.83 -14.87
N ALA A 306 -9.28 -17.71 -16.17
CA ALA A 306 -8.26 -17.60 -17.20
C ALA A 306 -7.38 -16.37 -17.01
N GLU A 307 -7.91 -15.26 -16.50
CA GLU A 307 -7.13 -14.07 -16.16
C GLU A 307 -6.09 -14.38 -15.07
N PHE A 308 -6.48 -15.09 -14.00
CA PHE A 308 -5.56 -15.57 -12.96
C PHE A 308 -4.56 -16.62 -13.45
N ALA A 309 -5.00 -17.53 -14.34
CA ALA A 309 -4.15 -18.54 -14.94
C ALA A 309 -3.07 -17.91 -15.84
N SER A 310 -3.46 -16.95 -16.68
CA SER A 310 -2.56 -16.24 -17.59
C SER A 310 -1.49 -15.46 -16.84
N ILE A 311 -1.85 -14.71 -15.79
CA ILE A 311 -0.87 -13.95 -15.01
C ILE A 311 0.03 -14.86 -14.17
N SER A 312 -0.46 -16.01 -13.71
CA SER A 312 0.35 -16.99 -13.00
C SER A 312 1.37 -17.66 -13.93
N THR A 313 0.97 -17.94 -15.17
CA THR A 313 1.85 -18.45 -16.22
C THR A 313 2.92 -17.43 -16.57
N LEU A 314 2.52 -16.16 -16.78
CA LEU A 314 3.44 -15.06 -17.05
C LEU A 314 4.45 -14.87 -15.91
N HIS A 315 4.00 -14.92 -14.66
CA HIS A 315 4.87 -14.83 -13.50
C HIS A 315 5.88 -15.98 -13.43
N ARG A 316 5.45 -17.22 -13.72
CA ARG A 316 6.35 -18.37 -13.83
C ARG A 316 7.41 -18.10 -14.90
N ASP A 317 6.99 -17.77 -16.11
CA ASP A 317 7.90 -17.60 -17.25
C ASP A 317 8.90 -16.46 -17.03
N TRP A 318 8.52 -15.41 -16.31
CA TRP A 318 9.40 -14.27 -16.00
C TRP A 318 10.37 -14.52 -14.85
N HIS A 319 9.99 -15.28 -13.81
CA HIS A 319 10.73 -15.31 -12.54
C HIS A 319 11.24 -16.69 -12.13
N HIS A 320 10.84 -17.76 -12.81
CA HIS A 320 11.16 -19.13 -12.39
C HIS A 320 12.67 -19.37 -12.33
N GLU A 321 13.42 -18.97 -13.37
CA GLU A 321 14.87 -19.13 -13.42
C GLU A 321 15.58 -18.43 -12.24
N GLY A 322 15.14 -17.22 -11.88
CA GLY A 322 15.68 -16.47 -10.75
C GLY A 322 15.39 -17.16 -9.40
N PHE A 323 14.20 -17.74 -9.24
CA PHE A 323 13.90 -18.53 -8.03
C PHE A 323 14.66 -19.86 -7.99
N GLU A 324 14.91 -20.52 -9.12
CA GLU A 324 15.76 -21.70 -9.17
C GLU A 324 17.21 -21.39 -8.78
N GLU A 325 17.77 -20.28 -9.26
CA GLU A 325 19.11 -19.83 -8.88
C GLU A 325 19.19 -19.56 -7.37
N ARG A 326 18.19 -18.87 -6.81
CA ARG A 326 18.09 -18.65 -5.37
C ARG A 326 17.94 -19.95 -4.59
N PHE A 327 17.19 -20.92 -5.10
CA PHE A 327 17.08 -22.24 -4.49
C PHE A 327 18.43 -22.97 -4.44
N ARG A 328 19.17 -22.99 -5.55
CA ARG A 328 20.52 -23.59 -5.62
C ARG A 328 21.50 -22.88 -4.70
N THR A 329 21.42 -21.55 -4.63
CA THR A 329 22.25 -20.71 -3.75
C THR A 329 21.96 -21.00 -2.28
N ALA A 330 20.69 -21.04 -1.89
CA ALA A 330 20.25 -21.39 -0.54
C ALA A 330 20.74 -22.79 -0.13
N GLN A 331 20.57 -23.79 -1.02
CA GLN A 331 21.06 -25.15 -0.78
C GLN A 331 22.59 -25.17 -0.57
N ARG A 332 23.34 -24.45 -1.40
CA ARG A 332 24.80 -24.34 -1.26
C ARG A 332 25.22 -23.65 0.03
N MET A 333 24.53 -22.59 0.43
CA MET A 333 24.84 -21.86 1.65
C MET A 333 24.54 -22.68 2.91
N LEU A 334 23.43 -23.43 2.93
CA LEU A 334 23.14 -24.39 4.01
C LEU A 334 24.24 -25.44 4.13
N GLU A 335 24.72 -26.00 3.02
CA GLU A 335 25.84 -26.94 2.99
C GLU A 335 27.13 -26.32 3.55
N LEU A 336 27.49 -25.11 3.10
CA LEU A 336 28.67 -24.38 3.56
C LEU A 336 28.62 -24.06 5.06
N GLN A 337 27.44 -23.71 5.57
CA GLN A 337 27.20 -23.39 6.98
C GLN A 337 26.95 -24.64 7.85
N ARG A 338 26.93 -25.84 7.24
CA ARG A 338 26.63 -27.12 7.90
C ARG A 338 25.27 -27.14 8.59
N LEU A 339 24.29 -26.49 7.99
CA LEU A 339 22.90 -26.49 8.43
C LEU A 339 22.13 -27.66 7.77
N PRO A 340 21.03 -28.14 8.38
CA PRO A 340 20.14 -29.10 7.75
C PRO A 340 19.61 -28.59 6.40
N SER A 341 19.44 -29.51 5.45
CA SER A 341 19.08 -29.21 4.06
C SER A 341 17.77 -29.89 3.63
N THR A 342 16.79 -29.98 4.54
CA THR A 342 15.44 -30.42 4.15
C THR A 342 14.78 -29.38 3.24
N GLU A 343 13.74 -29.78 2.49
CA GLU A 343 13.00 -28.85 1.61
C GLU A 343 12.52 -27.61 2.38
N GLY A 344 11.96 -27.81 3.58
CA GLY A 344 11.53 -26.71 4.44
C GLY A 344 12.68 -25.80 4.88
N ASP A 345 13.87 -26.35 5.16
CA ASP A 345 15.04 -25.54 5.52
C ASP A 345 15.52 -24.70 4.34
N ILE A 346 15.49 -25.25 3.12
CA ILE A 346 15.85 -24.52 1.90
C ILE A 346 14.87 -23.38 1.65
N LEU A 347 13.55 -23.62 1.74
CA LEU A 347 12.54 -22.57 1.57
C LEU A 347 12.68 -21.45 2.61
N ARG A 348 12.98 -21.80 3.87
CA ARG A 348 13.28 -20.81 4.92
C ARG A 348 14.57 -20.05 4.64
N TYR A 349 15.58 -20.70 4.09
CA TYR A 349 16.82 -20.02 3.73
C TYR A 349 16.63 -19.12 2.50
N MET A 350 15.81 -19.51 1.52
CA MET A 350 15.46 -18.65 0.38
C MET A 350 14.74 -17.38 0.83
N SER A 351 13.81 -17.47 1.79
CA SER A 351 13.16 -16.29 2.36
C SER A 351 14.14 -15.46 3.20
N TYR A 352 15.12 -16.09 3.85
CA TYR A 352 16.22 -15.37 4.48
C TYR A 352 17.06 -14.59 3.46
N ASP A 353 17.47 -15.27 2.39
CA ASP A 353 18.34 -14.75 1.32
C ASP A 353 17.69 -13.64 0.49
N ALA A 354 16.36 -13.51 0.54
CA ALA A 354 15.65 -12.32 0.03
C ALA A 354 16.18 -11.00 0.62
N ARG A 355 16.88 -11.06 1.77
CA ARG A 355 17.56 -9.92 2.39
C ARG A 355 18.85 -9.49 1.71
N ASN A 356 19.46 -10.40 0.95
CA ASN A 356 20.72 -10.17 0.25
C ASN A 356 20.50 -9.76 -1.22
N GLU A 357 19.25 -9.81 -1.68
CA GLU A 357 18.88 -9.42 -3.03
C GLU A 357 19.20 -7.94 -3.29
N GLN A 358 19.69 -7.65 -4.49
CA GLN A 358 20.11 -6.29 -4.83
C GLN A 358 18.92 -5.48 -5.33
N PHE A 359 18.79 -4.24 -4.85
CA PHE A 359 17.73 -3.32 -5.27
C PHE A 359 17.68 -3.13 -6.80
N ALA A 360 18.83 -3.13 -7.47
CA ALA A 360 18.93 -2.91 -8.92
C ALA A 360 18.25 -3.98 -9.77
N PHE A 361 18.13 -5.21 -9.25
CA PHE A 361 17.52 -6.34 -9.96
C PHE A 361 16.08 -6.64 -9.49
N ALA A 362 15.59 -5.92 -8.48
CA ALA A 362 14.24 -6.10 -7.97
C ALA A 362 13.19 -5.62 -9.01
N PRO A 363 12.12 -6.40 -9.28
CA PRO A 363 11.11 -6.08 -10.30
C PRO A 363 10.11 -5.00 -9.82
N ILE A 364 10.59 -3.83 -9.39
CA ILE A 364 9.78 -2.79 -8.73
C ILE A 364 8.75 -2.14 -9.68
N ARG A 365 9.08 -2.07 -10.98
CA ARG A 365 8.25 -1.43 -12.02
C ARG A 365 7.80 -2.41 -13.10
N GLU A 366 7.51 -3.64 -12.67
CA GLU A 366 7.10 -4.73 -13.57
C GLU A 366 5.76 -4.45 -14.28
N PHE A 367 4.82 -3.82 -13.58
CA PHE A 367 3.50 -3.50 -14.12
C PHE A 367 3.26 -2.00 -14.25
N PRO A 368 2.36 -1.57 -15.16
CA PRO A 368 2.14 -0.15 -15.45
C PRO A 368 1.40 0.59 -14.33
N ASN A 369 0.41 -0.05 -13.71
CA ASN A 369 -0.45 0.62 -12.74
C ASN A 369 0.21 0.61 -11.35
N GLN A 370 0.15 1.74 -10.68
CA GLN A 370 0.69 1.89 -9.33
C GLN A 370 -0.13 2.88 -8.51
N GLN A 371 -0.25 2.62 -7.21
CA GLN A 371 -0.86 3.52 -6.25
C GLN A 371 -0.17 3.41 -4.89
N GLU A 372 0.05 4.54 -4.23
CA GLU A 372 0.66 4.60 -2.91
C GLU A 372 -0.38 4.75 -1.80
N PHE A 373 -0.11 4.11 -0.66
CA PHE A 373 -0.86 4.22 0.58
C PHE A 373 0.07 4.45 1.76
N PHE A 374 -0.44 5.15 2.76
CA PHE A 374 0.24 5.39 4.02
C PHE A 374 -0.18 4.33 5.04
N LEU A 375 0.79 3.69 5.69
CA LEU A 375 0.61 2.61 6.67
C LEU A 375 0.83 3.06 8.11
N GLY A 376 0.87 4.37 8.36
CA GLY A 376 1.09 4.94 9.69
C GLY A 376 2.56 5.27 9.99
N GLU A 377 2.75 5.85 11.18
CA GLU A 377 4.05 6.14 11.77
C GLU A 377 4.33 5.09 12.85
N HIS A 378 5.55 4.57 12.87
CA HIS A 378 5.96 3.49 13.76
C HIS A 378 7.26 3.86 14.47
N ASP A 379 7.37 3.47 15.74
CA ASP A 379 8.62 3.56 16.49
C ASP A 379 9.57 2.42 16.08
N ASP A 380 9.01 1.22 15.95
CA ASP A 380 9.68 0.00 15.46
C ASP A 380 8.96 -0.52 14.20
N PRO A 381 9.37 -0.04 12.99
CA PRO A 381 8.76 -0.47 11.72
C PRO A 381 8.91 -1.97 11.46
N GLU A 382 9.91 -2.63 12.04
CA GLU A 382 10.17 -4.06 11.81
C GLU A 382 9.01 -4.93 12.32
N ARG A 383 8.27 -4.47 13.34
CA ARG A 383 7.01 -5.12 13.76
C ARG A 383 5.97 -5.14 12.65
N LEU A 384 5.74 -4.03 11.96
CA LEU A 384 4.81 -4.01 10.82
C LEU A 384 5.33 -4.89 9.67
N MET A 385 6.65 -4.86 9.43
CA MET A 385 7.27 -5.72 8.42
C MET A 385 7.09 -7.21 8.73
N GLU A 386 7.10 -7.62 10.00
CA GLU A 386 6.79 -9.00 10.41
C GLU A 386 5.33 -9.37 10.09
N HIS A 387 4.38 -8.46 10.29
CA HIS A 387 2.97 -8.72 9.93
C HIS A 387 2.80 -8.89 8.41
N LEU A 388 3.54 -8.12 7.61
CA LEU A 388 3.61 -8.30 6.15
C LEU A 388 4.26 -9.62 5.77
N ASP A 389 5.42 -9.92 6.39
CA ASP A 389 6.15 -11.17 6.18
C ASP A 389 5.23 -12.37 6.46
N LEU A 390 4.32 -12.30 7.44
CA LEU A 390 3.38 -13.34 7.87
C LEU A 390 1.98 -13.30 7.22
N CYS A 391 1.72 -12.36 6.29
CA CYS A 391 0.40 -12.18 5.67
C CYS A 391 -0.03 -13.37 4.77
N PRO A 392 -1.22 -13.98 4.96
CA PRO A 392 -1.64 -15.15 4.18
C PRO A 392 -1.81 -14.89 2.68
N PHE A 393 -2.00 -13.63 2.28
CA PHE A 393 -2.18 -13.22 0.88
C PHE A 393 -0.87 -12.99 0.13
N LEU A 394 0.27 -13.02 0.81
CA LEU A 394 1.60 -12.77 0.27
C LEU A 394 2.45 -14.04 0.35
N PHE A 395 3.33 -14.27 -0.62
CA PHE A 395 4.31 -15.34 -0.52
C PHE A 395 5.30 -15.09 0.62
N ALA A 396 5.74 -16.16 1.29
CA ALA A 396 6.73 -16.10 2.36
C ALA A 396 8.16 -15.84 1.86
N ILE A 397 8.41 -16.00 0.55
CA ILE A 397 9.68 -15.69 -0.11
C ILE A 397 9.47 -14.38 -0.90
N PRO A 398 9.77 -13.21 -0.32
CA PRO A 398 9.70 -11.95 -1.05
C PRO A 398 10.80 -11.86 -2.12
N HIS A 399 10.62 -10.90 -3.04
CA HIS A 399 11.64 -10.55 -4.03
C HIS A 399 12.81 -9.84 -3.34
N LEU A 400 12.50 -8.85 -2.50
CA LEU A 400 13.48 -8.03 -1.79
C LEU A 400 13.01 -7.81 -0.35
N ARG A 401 13.90 -7.88 0.64
CA ARG A 401 13.58 -7.55 2.03
C ARG A 401 14.70 -6.77 2.70
N THR A 402 14.45 -5.55 3.16
CA THR A 402 15.43 -4.82 3.98
C THR A 402 14.97 -4.79 5.43
N VAL A 403 15.79 -5.32 6.34
CA VAL A 403 15.57 -5.24 7.79
C VAL A 403 15.81 -3.81 8.23
N VAL A 404 14.85 -3.21 8.94
CA VAL A 404 14.96 -1.82 9.38
C VAL A 404 15.50 -1.80 10.80
N ASP A 405 16.76 -1.37 10.96
CA ASP A 405 17.37 -1.14 12.27
C ASP A 405 17.71 0.35 12.43
N PRO A 406 16.84 1.15 13.08
CA PRO A 406 17.09 2.57 13.29
C PRO A 406 18.35 2.89 14.12
N HIS A 407 18.94 1.90 14.78
CA HIS A 407 20.16 2.06 15.57
C HIS A 407 21.43 1.77 14.78
N ALA A 408 21.32 1.16 13.60
CA ALA A 408 22.46 0.99 12.71
C ALA A 408 22.91 2.35 12.15
N GLU A 409 24.23 2.55 12.04
CA GLU A 409 24.85 3.82 11.61
C GLU A 409 24.31 4.32 10.26
N HIS A 410 24.04 3.39 9.34
CA HIS A 410 23.56 3.68 7.99
C HIS A 410 22.02 3.77 7.89
N MET A 411 21.29 3.61 9.00
CA MET A 411 19.83 3.63 9.06
C MET A 411 19.28 4.59 10.14
N THR A 412 20.14 5.34 10.83
CA THR A 412 19.71 6.31 11.84
C THR A 412 18.86 7.42 11.22
N PRO A 413 17.59 7.62 11.64
CA PRO A 413 16.74 8.69 11.12
C PRO A 413 17.32 10.05 11.46
N THR A 414 17.54 10.88 10.44
CA THR A 414 18.00 12.26 10.61
C THR A 414 17.36 13.18 9.57
N ILE A 415 17.54 14.49 9.75
CA ILE A 415 17.05 15.49 8.80
C ILE A 415 17.66 15.33 7.39
N GLU A 416 18.88 14.81 7.28
CA GLU A 416 19.52 14.38 6.03
C GLU A 416 19.55 12.84 5.94
N GLY A 417 18.51 12.19 6.46
CA GLY A 417 18.48 10.76 6.74
C GLY A 417 18.87 9.89 5.54
N PRO A 418 19.19 8.62 5.82
CA PRO A 418 19.86 7.72 4.87
C PRO A 418 19.02 7.37 3.64
N GLY A 419 17.74 7.73 3.63
CA GLY A 419 16.82 7.55 2.52
C GLY A 419 15.65 6.65 2.92
N VAL A 420 15.51 5.53 2.22
CA VAL A 420 14.36 4.62 2.30
C VAL A 420 14.85 3.19 2.42
N ALA A 421 14.36 2.45 3.40
CA ALA A 421 14.50 1.00 3.44
C ALA A 421 13.32 0.35 2.69
N THR A 422 13.61 -0.55 1.74
CA THR A 422 12.62 -1.00 0.76
C THR A 422 12.47 -2.52 0.78
N SER A 423 11.22 -3.00 0.78
CA SER A 423 10.91 -4.42 0.66
C SER A 423 9.84 -4.65 -0.41
N LEU A 424 9.93 -5.75 -1.15
CA LEU A 424 9.06 -6.06 -2.28
C LEU A 424 8.45 -7.44 -2.12
N TYR A 425 7.14 -7.46 -1.84
CA TYR A 425 6.35 -8.68 -1.69
C TYR A 425 5.52 -8.95 -2.94
N ARG A 426 5.18 -10.22 -3.14
CA ARG A 426 4.31 -10.70 -4.23
C ARG A 426 3.03 -11.27 -3.64
N CYS A 427 1.88 -10.84 -4.17
CA CYS A 427 0.60 -11.46 -3.84
C CYS A 427 0.48 -12.85 -4.44
N VAL A 428 -0.12 -13.79 -3.70
CA VAL A 428 -0.23 -15.20 -4.09
C VAL A 428 -1.09 -15.38 -5.34
N PHE A 429 -2.21 -14.65 -5.43
CA PHE A 429 -3.25 -14.92 -6.42
C PHE A 429 -3.04 -14.10 -7.69
N SER A 430 -3.06 -12.77 -7.57
CA SER A 430 -2.99 -11.83 -8.69
C SER A 430 -1.58 -11.57 -9.21
N LYS A 431 -0.56 -12.02 -8.48
CA LYS A 431 0.86 -11.70 -8.73
C LYS A 431 1.17 -10.20 -8.72
N ALA A 432 0.27 -9.37 -8.18
CA ALA A 432 0.56 -7.97 -7.88
C ALA A 432 1.71 -7.85 -6.86
N LEU A 433 2.30 -6.67 -6.82
CA LEU A 433 3.44 -6.34 -5.98
C LEU A 433 3.05 -5.37 -4.88
N LEU A 434 3.55 -5.61 -3.67
CA LEU A 434 3.52 -4.64 -2.58
C LEU A 434 4.95 -4.18 -2.31
N PHE A 435 5.25 -2.96 -2.75
CA PHE A 435 6.54 -2.32 -2.53
C PHE A 435 6.47 -1.42 -1.29
N VAL A 436 6.95 -1.94 -0.17
CA VAL A 436 6.90 -1.28 1.13
C VAL A 436 8.14 -0.42 1.32
N GLN A 437 7.93 0.81 1.77
CA GLN A 437 8.91 1.87 1.84
C GLN A 437 8.92 2.47 3.25
N VAL A 438 9.96 2.20 4.02
CA VAL A 438 10.17 2.81 5.35
C VAL A 438 11.07 4.02 5.19
N GLN A 439 10.52 5.21 5.43
CA GLN A 439 11.14 6.49 5.11
C GLN A 439 11.92 7.03 6.31
N LEU A 440 13.23 6.74 6.35
CA LEU A 440 14.15 7.14 7.43
C LEU A 440 14.67 8.58 7.28
N SER A 441 14.25 9.28 6.22
CA SER A 441 14.67 10.64 5.88
C SER A 441 13.56 11.69 6.07
N ALA A 442 12.43 11.32 6.68
CA ALA A 442 11.27 12.22 6.86
C ALA A 442 11.44 13.26 8.00
N GLU A 443 12.46 13.09 8.86
CA GLU A 443 12.68 13.93 10.03
C GLU A 443 12.84 15.42 9.71
N VAL A 444 12.22 16.29 10.51
CA VAL A 444 12.37 17.75 10.39
C VAL A 444 13.09 18.37 11.58
N LYS A 445 13.49 17.55 12.55
CA LYS A 445 14.19 17.96 13.77
C LYS A 445 15.68 18.14 13.49
N LEU A 446 16.24 19.27 13.92
CA LEU A 446 17.66 19.51 13.81
C LEU A 446 18.42 18.70 14.88
N PRO A 447 19.61 18.14 14.56
CA PRO A 447 20.43 17.45 15.56
C PRO A 447 20.90 18.41 16.67
N PRO A 448 21.25 17.90 17.86
CA PRO A 448 21.83 18.73 18.93
C PRO A 448 23.09 19.42 18.46
N GLN A 449 23.26 20.70 18.84
CA GLN A 449 24.52 21.41 18.60
C GLN A 449 25.62 21.00 19.58
N ASP A 450 25.23 20.55 20.78
CA ASP A 450 26.11 19.96 21.79
C ASP A 450 25.66 18.52 22.09
N PRO A 451 26.20 17.53 21.35
CA PRO A 451 25.85 16.13 21.54
C PRO A 451 26.24 15.60 22.92
N GLU A 452 27.28 16.14 23.55
CA GLU A 452 27.73 15.68 24.87
C GLU A 452 26.73 16.07 25.95
N ALA A 453 26.23 17.31 25.92
CA ALA A 453 25.18 17.77 26.84
C ALA A 453 23.86 17.03 26.60
N PHE A 454 23.48 16.80 25.34
CA PHE A 454 22.30 16.01 25.02
C PHE A 454 22.42 14.57 25.51
N GLN A 455 23.56 13.91 25.28
CA GLN A 455 23.82 12.57 25.77
C GLN A 455 23.80 12.53 27.30
N PHE A 456 24.42 13.50 27.98
CA PHE A 456 24.38 13.58 29.44
C PHE A 456 22.96 13.66 29.99
N MET A 457 22.09 14.48 29.36
CA MET A 457 20.69 14.64 29.76
C MET A 457 19.85 13.37 29.58
N TRP A 458 20.13 12.58 28.55
CA TRP A 458 19.32 11.41 28.18
C TRP A 458 19.95 10.06 28.54
N LYS A 459 21.17 10.04 29.11
CA LYS A 459 21.93 8.81 29.38
C LYS A 459 21.29 7.92 30.43
N ASP A 460 20.73 8.50 31.48
CA ASP A 460 20.13 7.81 32.63
C ASP A 460 18.60 7.84 32.60
N SER A 461 18.00 8.45 31.58
CA SER A 461 16.55 8.43 31.40
C SER A 461 16.07 7.01 31.09
N GLN A 462 15.15 6.52 31.90
CA GLN A 462 14.47 5.23 31.68
C GLN A 462 13.24 5.36 30.78
N VAL A 463 12.87 6.60 30.43
CA VAL A 463 11.70 6.92 29.63
C VAL A 463 12.18 7.57 28.34
N VAL A 464 11.86 6.92 27.22
CA VAL A 464 12.25 7.37 25.87
C VAL A 464 10.96 7.67 25.11
N PRO A 465 10.85 8.86 24.46
CA PRO A 465 9.70 9.15 23.61
C PRO A 465 9.74 8.33 22.32
N LYS A 466 8.57 8.01 21.77
CA LYS A 466 8.46 7.27 20.51
C LYS A 466 9.00 8.05 19.32
N MET A 467 9.61 7.32 18.39
CA MET A 467 9.92 7.78 17.04
C MET A 467 8.67 7.73 16.15
N HIS A 468 8.58 8.66 15.20
CA HIS A 468 7.51 8.68 14.20
C HIS A 468 8.09 8.37 12.82
N ILE A 469 8.43 7.11 12.55
CA ILE A 469 8.98 6.69 11.25
C ILE A 469 7.82 6.29 10.32
N PRO A 470 7.60 7.02 9.21
CA PRO A 470 6.48 6.75 8.32
C PRO A 470 6.75 5.57 7.39
N VAL A 471 5.73 4.74 7.21
CA VAL A 471 5.77 3.59 6.30
C VAL A 471 4.73 3.79 5.20
N PHE A 472 5.16 3.60 3.96
CA PHE A 472 4.30 3.63 2.77
C PHE A 472 4.31 2.28 2.09
N VAL A 473 3.29 2.02 1.28
CA VAL A 473 3.28 0.90 0.36
C VAL A 473 2.81 1.38 -1.00
N ARG A 474 3.56 1.01 -2.03
CA ARG A 474 3.13 1.13 -3.41
C ARG A 474 2.63 -0.22 -3.89
N VAL A 475 1.35 -0.29 -4.22
CA VAL A 475 0.78 -1.45 -4.91
C VAL A 475 1.06 -1.29 -6.39
N VAL A 476 1.61 -2.31 -7.04
CA VAL A 476 1.91 -2.33 -8.48
C VAL A 476 1.23 -3.54 -9.11
N TRP A 477 0.37 -3.34 -10.12
CA TRP A 477 -0.50 -4.39 -10.66
C TRP A 477 -0.68 -4.30 -12.19
N PRO A 478 -0.92 -5.43 -12.89
CA PRO A 478 -1.13 -5.45 -14.33
C PRO A 478 -2.48 -4.83 -14.72
N ASP A 479 -2.61 -4.44 -16.00
CA ASP A 479 -3.91 -4.15 -16.58
C ASP A 479 -4.80 -5.39 -16.47
N ASN A 480 -5.94 -5.25 -15.82
CA ASN A 480 -6.87 -6.34 -15.56
C ASN A 480 -8.30 -5.82 -15.63
N GLU A 481 -9.22 -6.66 -16.09
CA GLU A 481 -10.65 -6.32 -16.19
C GLU A 481 -11.48 -7.04 -15.11
N ARG A 482 -11.03 -8.22 -14.68
CA ARG A 482 -11.86 -9.14 -13.89
C ARG A 482 -11.21 -9.56 -12.58
N MET A 483 -9.89 -9.48 -12.46
CA MET A 483 -9.18 -9.76 -11.20
C MET A 483 -9.55 -8.76 -10.08
N CYS A 484 -9.92 -7.53 -10.43
CA CYS A 484 -10.48 -6.51 -9.53
C CYS A 484 -12.00 -6.68 -9.25
N GLY A 485 -12.66 -7.67 -9.84
CA GLY A 485 -14.11 -7.85 -9.75
C GLY A 485 -14.92 -6.81 -10.53
N GLY A 486 -14.41 -6.35 -11.68
CA GLY A 486 -15.06 -5.34 -12.54
C GLY A 486 -15.13 -3.94 -11.91
N GLY A 487 -14.28 -3.68 -10.90
CA GLY A 487 -14.13 -2.45 -10.14
C GLY A 487 -15.30 -1.97 -9.28
N GLN A 488 -16.51 -2.46 -9.51
CA GLN A 488 -17.64 -2.22 -8.61
C GLN A 488 -17.44 -2.86 -7.23
N LEU A 489 -16.73 -3.99 -7.19
CA LEU A 489 -16.37 -4.68 -5.97
C LEU A 489 -15.48 -3.80 -5.08
N VAL A 490 -14.39 -3.26 -5.64
CA VAL A 490 -13.48 -2.36 -4.93
C VAL A 490 -14.17 -1.05 -4.54
N ARG A 491 -15.01 -0.47 -5.42
CA ARG A 491 -15.82 0.72 -5.06
C ARG A 491 -16.78 0.47 -3.91
N ARG A 492 -17.37 -0.73 -3.81
CA ARG A 492 -18.17 -1.12 -2.65
C ARG A 492 -17.29 -1.21 -1.41
N PHE A 493 -16.13 -1.86 -1.52
CA PHE A 493 -15.18 -1.97 -0.41
C PHE A 493 -14.75 -0.60 0.13
N ASN A 494 -14.38 0.32 -0.76
CA ASN A 494 -14.04 1.71 -0.40
C ASN A 494 -15.15 2.43 0.36
N ARG A 495 -16.42 2.19 0.00
CA ARG A 495 -17.55 2.79 0.74
C ARG A 495 -17.76 2.17 2.11
N LEU A 496 -17.52 0.87 2.27
CA LEU A 496 -17.67 0.16 3.53
C LEU A 496 -16.57 0.50 4.53
N PHE A 497 -15.31 0.53 4.07
CA PHE A 497 -14.14 0.74 4.92
C PHE A 497 -13.56 2.16 4.85
N GLN A 498 -14.19 3.05 4.08
CA GLN A 498 -13.71 4.42 3.83
C GLN A 498 -12.27 4.47 3.29
N THR A 499 -11.88 3.48 2.49
CA THR A 499 -10.57 3.40 1.82
C THR A 499 -10.58 4.07 0.44
N GLU A 500 -9.38 4.18 -0.16
CA GLU A 500 -9.16 4.97 -1.39
C GLU A 500 -8.56 4.14 -2.53
N PHE A 501 -8.82 2.84 -2.57
CA PHE A 501 -8.30 1.96 -3.60
C PHE A 501 -8.77 2.34 -5.01
N ALA A 502 -7.88 2.27 -6.00
CA ALA A 502 -8.24 2.35 -7.41
C ALA A 502 -9.22 1.22 -7.77
N ALA A 503 -10.13 1.48 -8.71
CA ALA A 503 -11.19 0.52 -9.01
C ALA A 503 -10.66 -0.78 -9.66
N ASP A 504 -9.52 -0.70 -10.32
CA ASP A 504 -8.85 -1.79 -11.05
C ASP A 504 -7.80 -2.53 -10.22
N ILE A 505 -7.61 -2.16 -8.94
CA ILE A 505 -6.68 -2.87 -8.07
C ILE A 505 -7.16 -4.32 -7.83
N PRO A 506 -6.26 -5.33 -7.85
CA PRO A 506 -6.63 -6.71 -7.55
C PRO A 506 -7.18 -6.90 -6.13
N VAL A 507 -8.17 -7.78 -5.99
CA VAL A 507 -8.88 -8.02 -4.71
C VAL A 507 -7.99 -8.56 -3.60
N ASP A 508 -6.94 -9.29 -3.94
CA ASP A 508 -6.00 -9.88 -2.99
C ASP A 508 -5.04 -8.85 -2.40
N ALA A 509 -4.57 -7.89 -3.18
CA ALA A 509 -3.76 -6.77 -2.69
C ALA A 509 -4.57 -5.89 -1.71
N VAL A 510 -5.85 -5.63 -2.01
CA VAL A 510 -6.77 -4.91 -1.11
C VAL A 510 -6.90 -5.65 0.22
N MET A 511 -7.18 -6.96 0.17
CA MET A 511 -7.34 -7.76 1.38
C MET A 511 -6.04 -7.93 2.16
N ALA A 512 -4.90 -8.06 1.48
CA ALA A 512 -3.59 -8.15 2.11
C ALA A 512 -3.33 -6.92 2.99
N LEU A 513 -3.50 -5.72 2.44
CA LEU A 513 -3.28 -4.47 3.17
C LEU A 513 -4.25 -4.31 4.33
N VAL A 514 -5.55 -4.55 4.11
CA VAL A 514 -6.55 -4.40 5.18
C VAL A 514 -6.33 -5.42 6.29
N TYR A 515 -6.01 -6.67 5.95
CA TYR A 515 -5.71 -7.72 6.92
C TYR A 515 -4.50 -7.34 7.77
N VAL A 516 -3.38 -6.92 7.14
CA VAL A 516 -2.16 -6.51 7.85
C VAL A 516 -2.42 -5.31 8.75
N MET A 517 -3.10 -4.28 8.24
CA MET A 517 -3.37 -3.07 9.00
C MET A 517 -4.36 -3.31 10.15
N GLN A 518 -5.31 -4.22 9.98
CA GLN A 518 -6.17 -4.66 11.08
C GLN A 518 -5.40 -5.46 12.13
N TRP A 519 -4.56 -6.41 11.69
CA TRP A 519 -3.78 -7.26 12.60
C TRP A 519 -2.79 -6.44 13.44
N ALA A 520 -2.13 -5.46 12.81
CA ALA A 520 -1.25 -4.50 13.49
C ALA A 520 -2.01 -3.48 14.36
N LYS A 521 -3.35 -3.46 14.34
CA LYS A 521 -4.23 -2.46 15.00
C LYS A 521 -3.96 -1.03 14.52
N GLN A 522 -3.57 -0.88 13.25
CA GLN A 522 -3.23 0.39 12.61
C GLN A 522 -4.23 0.79 11.52
N LEU A 523 -5.38 0.11 11.40
CA LEU A 523 -6.38 0.41 10.38
C LEU A 523 -6.82 1.90 10.32
N PRO A 524 -6.97 2.64 11.45
CA PRO A 524 -7.25 4.08 11.40
C PRO A 524 -6.11 4.94 10.81
N ASN A 525 -4.89 4.39 10.78
CA ASN A 525 -3.72 5.00 10.18
C ASN A 525 -3.50 4.58 8.71
N PHE A 526 -4.29 3.64 8.20
CA PHE A 526 -4.27 3.25 6.80
C PHE A 526 -5.01 4.27 5.93
N LEU A 527 -4.27 5.11 5.22
CA LEU A 527 -4.83 6.27 4.50
C LEU A 527 -4.33 6.38 3.07
N GLY A 528 -5.18 6.91 2.19
CA GLY A 528 -4.77 7.43 0.90
C GLY A 528 -4.57 8.95 0.92
N VAL A 529 -4.62 9.56 -0.26
CA VAL A 529 -4.45 11.00 -0.46
C VAL A 529 -5.50 11.82 0.29
N ARG A 530 -6.79 11.44 0.21
CA ARG A 530 -7.88 12.19 0.86
C ARG A 530 -7.79 12.13 2.38
N GLY A 531 -7.50 10.95 2.93
CA GLY A 531 -7.25 10.76 4.35
C GLY A 531 -6.06 11.60 4.84
N MET A 532 -4.99 11.67 4.05
CA MET A 532 -3.82 12.50 4.37
C MET A 532 -4.13 14.01 4.28
N ARG A 533 -4.88 14.47 3.28
CA ARG A 533 -5.38 15.86 3.20
C ARG A 533 -6.17 16.24 4.45
N ARG A 534 -7.04 15.33 4.93
CA ARG A 534 -7.81 15.52 6.16
C ARG A 534 -6.91 15.61 7.40
N ARG A 535 -5.89 14.75 7.52
CA ARG A 535 -4.91 14.87 8.63
C ARG A 535 -4.16 16.19 8.59
N LEU A 536 -3.80 16.64 7.40
CA LEU A 536 -3.10 17.89 7.22
C LEU A 536 -3.97 19.09 7.63
N SER A 537 -5.27 19.11 7.28
CA SER A 537 -6.19 20.14 7.77
C SER A 537 -6.39 20.08 9.29
N GLU A 538 -6.44 18.88 9.88
CA GLU A 538 -6.52 18.70 11.33
C GLU A 538 -5.24 19.19 12.05
N LEU A 539 -4.05 18.98 11.45
CA LEU A 539 -2.79 19.52 11.96
C LEU A 539 -2.69 21.05 11.82
N GLU A 540 -3.20 21.61 10.72
CA GLU A 540 -3.33 23.07 10.56
C GLU A 540 -4.25 23.66 11.64
N ALA A 541 -5.39 23.02 11.90
CA ALA A 541 -6.30 23.44 12.97
C ALA A 541 -5.64 23.34 14.35
N ALA A 542 -4.91 22.25 14.63
CA ALA A 542 -4.15 22.09 15.87
C ALA A 542 -3.05 23.16 16.03
N ALA A 543 -2.40 23.59 14.94
CA ALA A 543 -1.37 24.62 14.97
C ALA A 543 -1.90 26.02 15.33
N GLN A 544 -3.20 26.27 15.15
CA GLN A 544 -3.86 27.52 15.56
C GLN A 544 -4.16 27.57 17.06
N VAL A 545 -4.12 26.42 17.75
CA VAL A 545 -4.36 26.32 19.19
C VAL A 545 -3.01 26.34 19.92
N PRO A 546 -2.90 27.01 21.10
CA PRO A 546 -1.67 26.98 21.88
C PRO A 546 -1.26 25.55 22.25
N GLU A 547 -0.03 25.16 21.87
CA GLU A 547 0.48 23.81 22.09
C GLU A 547 0.69 23.52 23.59
N PRO A 548 0.31 22.33 24.10
CA PRO A 548 0.62 21.94 25.47
C PRO A 548 2.12 21.84 25.70
N ALA A 549 2.58 22.27 26.88
CA ALA A 549 3.99 22.23 27.23
C ALA A 549 4.49 20.78 27.38
N LYS A 550 5.42 20.37 26.51
CA LYS A 550 6.17 19.08 26.52
C LYS A 550 7.10 18.97 27.74
N LEU A 551 7.85 17.87 27.92
CA LEU A 551 8.73 17.65 29.09
C LEU A 551 9.60 18.87 29.42
N TYR A 552 10.32 19.39 28.42
CA TYR A 552 11.07 20.64 28.48
C TYR A 552 11.01 21.38 27.13
N PRO A 553 11.22 22.71 27.11
CA PRO A 553 11.29 23.47 25.87
C PRO A 553 12.56 23.13 25.09
N ALA A 554 12.42 22.89 23.79
CA ALA A 554 13.55 22.58 22.92
C ALA A 554 14.50 23.78 22.76
N THR A 555 15.80 23.52 22.79
CA THR A 555 16.86 24.49 22.44
C THR A 555 17.70 23.95 21.29
N ARG A 556 18.54 24.79 20.67
CA ARG A 556 19.43 24.32 19.59
C ARG A 556 20.56 23.43 20.12
N GLU A 557 20.97 23.64 21.37
CA GLU A 557 21.97 22.85 22.08
C GLU A 557 21.39 21.49 22.47
N ILE A 558 20.24 21.51 23.17
CA ILE A 558 19.51 20.32 23.65
C ILE A 558 18.08 20.38 23.10
N PRO A 559 17.81 19.78 21.92
CA PRO A 559 16.47 19.68 21.37
C PRO A 559 15.63 18.70 22.18
N ASN A 560 14.31 18.89 22.23
CA ASN A 560 13.40 17.90 22.81
C ASN A 560 13.07 16.83 21.74
N PRO A 561 13.32 15.53 22.00
CA PRO A 561 12.99 14.47 21.05
C PRO A 561 11.47 14.30 20.81
N GLU A 562 10.61 14.73 21.75
CA GLU A 562 9.14 14.70 21.56
C GLU A 562 8.69 15.56 20.38
N TYR A 563 7.84 15.01 19.51
CA TYR A 563 7.36 15.71 18.32
C TYR A 563 6.34 16.82 18.67
N THR A 564 6.57 17.99 18.09
CA THR A 564 5.65 19.13 18.18
C THR A 564 4.61 19.14 17.05
N VAL A 565 3.55 19.92 17.18
CA VAL A 565 2.53 20.06 16.12
C VAL A 565 3.15 20.57 14.82
N ALA A 566 4.09 21.52 14.90
CA ALA A 566 4.79 22.05 13.73
C ALA A 566 5.67 21.00 13.02
N GLU A 567 6.33 20.13 13.80
CA GLU A 567 7.14 19.03 13.25
C GLU A 567 6.24 18.00 12.58
N ARG A 568 5.14 17.59 13.23
CA ARG A 568 4.15 16.66 12.67
C ARG A 568 3.51 17.23 11.39
N LEU A 569 3.18 18.52 11.35
CA LEU A 569 2.67 19.19 10.14
C LEU A 569 3.69 19.15 9.00
N GLY A 570 4.96 19.49 9.27
CA GLY A 570 6.04 19.39 8.28
C GLY A 570 6.25 17.97 7.76
N MET A 571 6.14 16.96 8.61
CA MET A 571 6.19 15.55 8.22
C MET A 571 4.99 15.15 7.35
N HIS A 572 3.77 15.52 7.74
CA HIS A 572 2.56 15.16 6.99
C HIS A 572 2.46 15.86 5.62
N VAL A 573 3.07 17.03 5.44
CA VAL A 573 3.25 17.65 4.11
C VAL A 573 4.15 16.77 3.22
N GLN A 574 5.22 16.18 3.78
CA GLN A 574 6.06 15.22 3.05
C GLN A 574 5.29 13.95 2.72
N TYR A 575 4.43 13.48 3.62
CA TYR A 575 3.65 12.26 3.40
C TYR A 575 2.64 12.45 2.28
N LEU A 576 1.98 13.61 2.23
CA LEU A 576 1.06 13.96 1.15
C LEU A 576 1.78 14.02 -0.21
N ALA A 577 3.00 14.56 -0.24
CA ALA A 577 3.82 14.57 -1.44
C ALA A 577 4.22 13.16 -1.89
N GLN A 578 4.59 12.30 -0.93
CA GLN A 578 4.94 10.90 -1.19
C GLN A 578 3.77 10.15 -1.83
N LEU A 579 2.54 10.34 -1.33
CA LEU A 579 1.32 9.73 -1.87
C LEU A 579 0.96 10.17 -3.31
N GLY A 580 1.71 11.08 -3.92
CA GLY A 580 1.50 11.51 -5.30
C GLY A 580 0.32 12.46 -5.47
N ASP A 581 0.06 13.31 -4.47
CA ASP A 581 -1.02 14.30 -4.52
C ASP A 581 -0.82 15.28 -5.70
N PRO A 582 -1.81 15.45 -6.60
CA PRO A 582 -1.69 16.32 -7.76
C PRO A 582 -1.64 17.82 -7.42
N ASP A 583 -2.17 18.22 -6.26
CA ASP A 583 -2.27 19.61 -5.79
C ASP A 583 -1.18 19.94 -4.75
N ILE A 584 -0.15 19.10 -4.61
CA ILE A 584 0.88 19.28 -3.59
C ILE A 584 1.63 20.61 -3.71
N ALA A 585 1.93 21.05 -4.94
CA ALA A 585 2.63 22.32 -5.18
C ALA A 585 1.80 23.51 -4.67
N ALA A 586 0.51 23.54 -5.01
CA ALA A 586 -0.42 24.57 -4.55
C ALA A 586 -0.61 24.54 -3.02
N THR A 587 -0.60 23.34 -2.43
CA THR A 587 -0.67 23.16 -0.97
C THR A 587 0.56 23.75 -0.28
N ILE A 588 1.76 23.50 -0.82
CA ILE A 588 3.02 24.05 -0.32
C ILE A 588 3.02 25.59 -0.44
N GLU A 589 2.65 26.14 -1.60
CA GLU A 589 2.61 27.59 -1.83
C GLU A 589 1.65 28.31 -0.88
N ARG A 590 0.50 27.69 -0.57
CA ARG A 590 -0.45 28.22 0.42
C ARG A 590 0.11 28.22 1.85
N LEU A 591 0.84 27.16 2.22
CA LEU A 591 1.35 26.98 3.59
C LEU A 591 2.60 27.83 3.87
N LEU A 592 3.44 28.06 2.87
CA LEU A 592 4.78 28.64 3.04
C LEU A 592 4.81 30.02 3.75
N PRO A 593 3.90 30.99 3.48
CA PRO A 593 4.01 32.34 4.03
C PRO A 593 3.90 32.43 5.56
N GLU A 594 3.08 31.57 6.17
CA GLU A 594 2.81 31.56 7.62
C GLU A 594 3.51 30.40 8.34
N ALA A 595 4.22 29.54 7.59
CA ALA A 595 4.85 28.33 8.11
C ALA A 595 6.02 28.62 9.06
N SER A 596 6.14 27.81 10.11
CA SER A 596 7.33 27.76 10.97
C SER A 596 8.52 27.07 10.27
N ALA A 597 9.73 27.18 10.83
CA ALA A 597 10.93 26.61 10.21
C ALA A 597 10.85 25.08 9.95
N ALA A 598 10.26 24.32 10.88
CA ALA A 598 10.06 22.88 10.71
C ALA A 598 9.07 22.56 9.57
N VAL A 599 8.00 23.36 9.45
CA VAL A 599 7.02 23.23 8.36
C VAL A 599 7.65 23.60 7.02
N ARG A 600 8.48 24.65 6.96
CA ARG A 600 9.21 25.04 5.74
C ARG A 600 10.23 23.98 5.31
N MET A 601 10.91 23.32 6.26
CA MET A 601 11.76 22.14 5.98
C MET A 601 10.94 20.99 5.40
N GLY A 602 9.78 20.69 6.00
CA GLY A 602 8.84 19.71 5.46
C GLY A 602 8.39 20.04 4.04
N CYS A 603 8.05 21.30 3.77
CA CYS A 603 7.70 21.80 2.44
C CYS A 603 8.84 21.67 1.43
N ALA A 604 10.09 21.97 1.85
CA ALA A 604 11.26 21.80 0.99
C ALA A 604 11.48 20.32 0.61
N LYS A 605 11.37 19.41 1.58
CA LYS A 605 11.44 17.96 1.33
C LYS A 605 10.30 17.47 0.44
N ALA A 606 9.07 17.93 0.70
CA ALA A 606 7.91 17.62 -0.11
C ALA A 606 8.07 18.07 -1.57
N ALA A 607 8.61 19.28 -1.81
CA ALA A 607 8.92 19.77 -3.16
C ALA A 607 9.97 18.90 -3.86
N LEU A 608 10.99 18.41 -3.14
CA LEU A 608 11.97 17.45 -3.68
C LEU A 608 11.33 16.10 -4.03
N ILE A 609 10.48 15.56 -3.16
CA ILE A 609 9.74 14.30 -3.38
C ILE A 609 8.85 14.41 -4.62
N ALA A 610 8.12 15.52 -4.77
CA ALA A 610 7.25 15.79 -5.92
C ALA A 610 8.02 16.11 -7.23
N GLY A 611 9.34 16.34 -7.16
CA GLY A 611 10.16 16.72 -8.30
C GLY A 611 10.03 18.18 -8.73
N GLU A 612 9.46 19.04 -7.89
CA GLU A 612 9.28 20.48 -8.14
C GLU A 612 10.53 21.27 -7.72
N ARG A 613 11.57 21.15 -8.56
CA ARG A 613 12.90 21.73 -8.33
C ARG A 613 12.92 23.26 -8.22
N GLU A 614 12.03 23.93 -8.95
CA GLU A 614 11.92 25.39 -8.95
C GLU A 614 11.31 25.87 -7.63
N LEU A 615 10.21 25.22 -7.19
CA LEU A 615 9.58 25.46 -5.89
C LEU A 615 10.57 25.20 -4.74
N PHE A 616 11.34 24.12 -4.82
CA PHE A 616 12.40 23.85 -3.84
C PHE A 616 13.43 25.00 -3.77
N ARG A 617 13.92 25.49 -4.93
CA ARG A 617 14.85 26.64 -4.96
C ARG A 617 14.20 27.88 -4.34
N HIS A 618 12.93 28.15 -4.67
CA HIS A 618 12.20 29.27 -4.10
C HIS A 618 12.17 29.20 -2.57
N ILE A 619 11.77 28.05 -2.01
CA ILE A 619 11.74 27.82 -0.56
C ILE A 619 13.11 28.07 0.07
N VAL A 620 14.17 27.46 -0.46
CA VAL A 620 15.54 27.61 0.11
C VAL A 620 16.04 29.05 0.03
N SER A 621 15.75 29.76 -1.06
CA SER A 621 16.15 31.17 -1.23
C SER A 621 15.36 32.13 -0.35
N SER A 622 14.11 31.78 0.01
CA SER A 622 13.27 32.54 0.93
C SER A 622 13.57 32.24 2.41
N GLU A 623 14.20 31.10 2.70
CA GLU A 623 14.53 30.70 4.07
C GLU A 623 15.58 31.65 4.67
N PRO A 624 15.36 32.18 5.89
CA PRO A 624 16.36 32.99 6.57
C PRO A 624 17.69 32.25 6.79
N PRO A 625 18.84 32.95 6.78
CA PRO A 625 20.13 32.34 7.05
C PRO A 625 20.18 31.66 8.42
N GLY A 626 20.52 30.38 8.43
CA GLY A 626 20.59 29.59 9.66
C GLY A 626 20.87 28.11 9.42
N ARG A 627 20.82 27.33 10.51
CA ARG A 627 21.00 25.87 10.44
C ARG A 627 19.96 25.22 9.52
N MET A 628 18.71 25.67 9.57
CA MET A 628 17.64 25.09 8.75
C MET A 628 17.96 25.22 7.25
N GLN A 629 18.28 26.43 6.77
CA GLN A 629 18.70 26.66 5.38
C GLN A 629 19.96 25.85 5.01
N LEU A 630 20.94 25.75 5.92
CA LEU A 630 22.13 24.92 5.70
C LEU A 630 21.77 23.46 5.44
N TYR A 631 20.93 22.87 6.29
CA TYR A 631 20.45 21.49 6.12
C TYR A 631 19.62 21.34 4.85
N MET A 632 18.73 22.30 4.53
CA MET A 632 17.95 22.28 3.28
C MET A 632 18.86 22.21 2.06
N THR A 633 19.94 23.01 2.02
CA THR A 633 20.86 22.96 0.88
C THR A 633 21.59 21.63 0.78
N LYS A 634 21.83 20.91 1.87
CA LYS A 634 22.53 19.62 1.89
C LYS A 634 21.65 18.45 1.46
N LEU A 635 20.32 18.57 1.53
CA LEU A 635 19.37 17.54 1.08
C LEU A 635 19.56 17.12 -0.39
N VAL A 636 20.05 18.03 -1.23
CA VAL A 636 20.17 17.81 -2.68
C VAL A 636 21.61 17.86 -3.16
N ARG A 637 21.93 16.99 -4.12
CA ARG A 637 23.17 17.10 -4.90
C ARG A 637 23.12 18.38 -5.74
N LYS A 638 24.02 19.30 -5.46
CA LYS A 638 24.10 20.63 -6.07
C LYS A 638 25.52 20.93 -6.56
N ARG A 639 25.63 21.85 -7.52
CA ARG A 639 26.90 22.36 -8.04
C ARG A 639 27.60 23.26 -7.02
N LYS A 640 26.92 24.31 -6.56
CA LYS A 640 27.36 25.19 -5.47
C LYS A 640 26.18 25.55 -4.55
N SER A 641 26.45 25.87 -3.29
CA SER A 641 25.39 26.33 -2.36
C SER A 641 24.79 27.67 -2.79
N ARG A 642 25.58 28.57 -3.37
CA ARG A 642 25.13 29.88 -3.88
C ARG A 642 23.99 29.76 -4.91
N ASP A 643 23.97 28.67 -5.67
CA ASP A 643 22.95 28.41 -6.70
C ASP A 643 21.53 28.29 -6.11
N LEU A 644 21.44 27.95 -4.82
CA LEU A 644 20.21 27.81 -4.05
C LEU A 644 19.97 28.97 -3.08
N LEU A 645 21.04 29.45 -2.44
CA LEU A 645 20.97 30.49 -1.40
C LEU A 645 20.71 31.89 -1.99
N ASP A 646 21.39 32.22 -3.08
CA ASP A 646 21.36 33.57 -3.64
C ASP A 646 20.06 33.68 -4.48
N ALA A 647 19.02 34.31 -3.91
CA ALA A 647 17.75 34.57 -4.59
C ALA A 647 17.99 35.43 -5.84
N GLU A 648 18.72 36.52 -5.65
CA GLU A 648 19.24 37.39 -6.69
C GLU A 648 20.70 37.02 -7.03
N PRO A 649 21.11 37.07 -8.31
CA PRO A 649 22.48 36.81 -8.70
C PRO A 649 23.46 37.72 -7.98
N ARG A 650 24.40 37.13 -7.24
CA ARG A 650 25.47 37.87 -6.59
C ARG A 650 26.62 38.14 -7.57
N LEU A 651 27.12 39.37 -7.56
CA LEU A 651 28.31 39.75 -8.35
C LEU A 651 29.55 39.06 -7.78
N LEU A 652 30.21 38.25 -8.61
CA LEU A 652 31.40 37.48 -8.25
C LEU A 652 32.40 37.59 -9.40
N GLU A 653 33.59 38.13 -9.13
CA GLU A 653 34.63 38.32 -10.16
C GLU A 653 34.11 39.08 -11.40
N GLU A 654 33.34 40.14 -11.16
CA GLU A 654 32.70 40.98 -12.20
C GLU A 654 31.64 40.25 -13.06
N GLN A 655 31.22 39.04 -12.66
CA GLN A 655 30.20 38.26 -13.36
C GLN A 655 29.00 37.95 -12.45
N TYR A 656 27.81 37.87 -13.06
CA TYR A 656 26.60 37.39 -12.41
C TYR A 656 26.36 35.93 -12.78
N GLU A 657 26.26 35.05 -11.79
CA GLU A 657 25.90 33.65 -12.01
C GLU A 657 24.38 33.46 -11.95
N PHE A 658 23.77 32.97 -13.03
CA PHE A 658 22.34 32.67 -13.09
C PHE A 658 22.10 31.16 -12.93
N ALA A 659 21.68 30.75 -11.74
CA ALA A 659 21.44 29.34 -11.44
C ALA A 659 20.00 28.87 -11.68
N ALA A 660 19.05 29.78 -11.89
CA ALA A 660 17.64 29.44 -12.12
C ALA A 660 17.44 28.35 -13.20
N PRO A 661 18.13 28.38 -14.36
CA PRO A 661 18.00 27.33 -15.38
C PRO A 661 18.41 25.92 -14.93
N LEU A 662 19.25 25.79 -13.90
CA LEU A 662 19.68 24.50 -13.33
C LEU A 662 18.59 23.85 -12.47
N TRP A 663 17.60 24.64 -12.04
CA TRP A 663 16.54 24.25 -11.12
C TRP A 663 15.14 24.30 -11.76
N THR A 664 15.03 24.70 -13.02
CA THR A 664 13.81 24.54 -13.85
C THR A 664 13.81 23.16 -14.55
N LYS A 665 12.64 22.55 -14.75
CA LYS A 665 12.49 21.27 -15.48
C LYS A 665 13.20 21.33 -16.84
N ARG A 666 14.02 20.32 -17.19
CA ARG A 666 14.59 20.18 -18.54
C ARG A 666 13.43 19.96 -19.51
N GLY A 667 13.20 20.91 -20.41
CA GLY A 667 12.18 20.81 -21.47
C GLY A 667 11.24 22.02 -21.59
N THR A 668 11.22 22.96 -20.64
CA THR A 668 10.26 24.09 -20.64
C THR A 668 10.80 25.45 -21.05
N ARG A 669 12.04 25.60 -21.53
CA ARG A 669 12.46 26.88 -22.14
C ARG A 669 13.72 26.78 -23.02
N ILE A 670 13.54 26.93 -24.33
CA ILE A 670 14.50 27.71 -25.13
C ILE A 670 14.21 29.15 -24.75
N ASP A 671 15.02 29.70 -23.85
CA ASP A 671 14.86 31.09 -23.45
C ASP A 671 15.32 31.99 -24.60
N LYS A 672 14.46 32.92 -25.04
CA LYS A 672 14.81 33.87 -26.12
C LYS A 672 15.96 34.81 -25.74
N ASN A 673 16.35 34.80 -24.46
CA ASN A 673 17.39 35.65 -23.89
C ASN A 673 18.69 34.89 -23.57
N THR A 674 18.78 33.58 -23.81
CA THR A 674 20.06 32.87 -23.78
C THR A 674 20.73 32.92 -25.15
N LEU A 675 22.07 32.92 -25.18
CA LEU A 675 22.86 32.88 -26.41
C LEU A 675 22.43 31.74 -27.34
N GLU A 676 21.99 30.61 -26.78
CA GLU A 676 21.45 29.47 -27.54
C GLU A 676 20.12 29.79 -28.25
N GLY A 677 19.23 30.57 -27.63
CA GLY A 677 17.97 31.02 -28.26
C GLY A 677 18.17 32.08 -29.35
N ALA A 678 19.27 32.83 -29.31
CA ALA A 678 19.65 33.79 -30.36
C ALA A 678 20.24 33.11 -31.61
N VAL A 679 20.95 31.99 -31.43
CA VAL A 679 21.58 31.23 -32.53
C VAL A 679 20.52 30.47 -33.36
N ASP A 680 19.47 29.96 -32.73
CA ASP A 680 18.38 29.25 -33.43
C ASP A 680 17.47 30.19 -34.27
N MET A 681 17.36 31.48 -33.92
CA MET A 681 16.65 32.45 -34.77
C MET A 681 17.43 32.84 -36.02
N GLN A 682 18.77 32.82 -35.97
CA GLN A 682 19.59 33.07 -37.15
C GLN A 682 19.58 31.88 -38.13
N GLY A 683 19.35 30.66 -37.64
CA GLY A 683 19.21 29.45 -38.47
C GLY A 683 17.90 29.36 -39.26
N ARG A 684 16.89 30.19 -38.98
CA ARG A 684 15.56 30.14 -39.64
C ARG A 684 15.31 31.24 -40.69
N ILE A 685 16.30 32.07 -41.01
CA ILE A 685 16.20 33.10 -42.08
C ILE A 685 17.06 32.73 -43.31
N GLY A 686 17.74 31.58 -43.31
CA GLY A 686 18.51 31.11 -44.46
C GLY A 686 18.47 29.58 -44.57
N GLY A 687 17.43 29.06 -45.21
CA GLY A 687 17.24 27.65 -45.54
C GLY A 687 16.00 27.47 -46.38
#